data_AF-A0A385TW86-F1
#
_entry.id   AF-A0A385TW86-F1
#
_cell.length_a   1.000
_cell.length_b   1.000
_cell.length_c   1.000
_cell.angle_alpha   90.00
_cell.angle_beta   90.00
_cell.angle_gamma   90.00
#
_symmetry.space_group_name_H-M   'P 1'
#
loop_
_entity.id
_entity.type
_entity.pdbx_description
1 polymer ?
#
loop_
_entity_poly.entity_id
_entity_poly.type
_entity_poly.pdbx_seq_one_letter_code
_entity_poly.pdbx_strand_id
1 'polypeptide(L)'
;MSRLTGVLFKSTLAFILFTTTWFISLGQVPKAWGAGTQNGSLDRLESVLRPIVKAAAEDGIELSVGIQDLSGTYGGGKIQVGSSDVYYAASTIKIAIVTALMQDIEAGKYALEQIIQVQPEQVVGGAGSLKDGKFPLDITIESLARLMITQSDNTATNALIDLLGFERINAFIEEQGFETMQLGRKMMTPAKSPAADNYVDGEELLTLLERIYAGEILTAKSRDQILAWMKAQEVKTKFGAALPGKPIAHKTGELGDVSHDIGYFLVPGREAAVTVLTKVTKPEDAGKAQELGNPIVQRAAKAVYNFLMDTPAPAEAVSADTWPALLLAVNPIIREAEDKGIRVSVGLKDLSGKPGDRELLLGSRQSYMPASTIKMALVSALMKEVDAGRLTLEETVKVEKEDVVGGTGSLQKETFPQDVTIERLAKLMITQSDNTATNVLIDVVGLDEVQNLMDELGLDVMHLGRKMFAAAPTPEQDNYIDAEDLVHLLAYIHSGSFLSDNSRDQIIDWMKAQEVDTKFGAALPDAPIAHKTGENANVTHDAGYFLLPGREIAISVLTEVTTTSSFDEAQAIGNPVVQEIAKAVYETLESEMTFTDVPEDYWAAPYIEGAVAASLVNGSSETTFAPERPISRAEAASMLARSLRLKPGLASPPFHDIPADRWYAADVAAAYASGIVSGRSESVFDPYSPVSRAELAAMMTRAYEYVYGPLPGYDDGLSFQDASEIPDWSRESILKAVQLDFVNGYSDDTFRPDSVASRAETLKMIVRLLSK
;
A
#
# COMPACT_ATOMS: atom_id res chain seq x y z
N MET A 1 -33.67 4.50 71.78
CA MET A 1 -34.32 3.16 71.79
C MET A 1 -33.75 2.38 70.61
N SER A 2 -33.13 1.22 70.69
CA SER A 2 -32.75 0.35 71.79
C SER A 2 -31.66 -0.60 71.30
N ARG A 3 -30.61 -0.74 72.12
CA ARG A 3 -29.83 -1.97 72.39
C ARG A 3 -28.99 -2.56 71.24
N LEU A 4 -27.66 -2.59 71.36
CA LEU A 4 -26.89 -3.55 72.18
C LEU A 4 -27.34 -4.99 71.86
N THR A 5 -26.49 -5.94 71.46
CA THR A 5 -25.07 -6.18 71.74
C THR A 5 -24.74 -7.46 70.98
N GLY A 6 -23.60 -7.55 70.30
CA GLY A 6 -22.43 -8.21 70.87
C GLY A 6 -22.23 -9.56 70.17
N VAL A 7 -21.02 -10.08 69.96
CA VAL A 7 -19.81 -9.93 70.76
C VAL A 7 -18.60 -10.38 69.93
N LEU A 8 -17.54 -9.56 70.06
CA LEU A 8 -16.09 -9.76 69.98
C LEU A 8 -15.42 -10.50 68.81
N PHE A 9 -14.45 -9.92 68.09
CA PHE A 9 -13.12 -9.32 68.43
C PHE A 9 -11.95 -10.30 68.38
N LYS A 10 -10.88 -9.85 67.70
CA LYS A 10 -9.57 -10.46 67.37
C LYS A 10 -9.66 -11.32 66.11
N SER A 11 -9.01 -11.03 64.99
CA SER A 11 -7.71 -10.39 64.66
C SER A 11 -7.79 -10.00 63.16
N THR A 12 -7.16 -8.96 62.59
CA THR A 12 -5.79 -8.47 62.73
C THR A 12 -5.72 -7.07 62.06
N LEU A 13 -4.99 -6.15 62.69
CA LEU A 13 -4.27 -5.01 62.07
C LEU A 13 -3.73 -5.38 60.66
N ALA A 14 -3.60 -4.52 59.65
CA ALA A 14 -3.69 -3.07 59.52
C ALA A 14 -3.71 -2.75 58.00
N PHE A 15 -4.56 -1.84 57.53
CA PHE A 15 -4.36 -1.17 56.23
C PHE A 15 -5.18 0.12 56.11
N ILE A 16 -4.90 1.13 56.95
CA ILE A 16 -5.35 2.51 56.71
C ILE A 16 -4.29 3.48 57.25
N LEU A 17 -3.52 4.09 56.35
CA LEU A 17 -2.84 5.37 56.55
C LEU A 17 -2.27 5.84 55.21
N PHE A 18 -3.00 6.71 54.51
CA PHE A 18 -2.58 8.09 54.18
C PHE A 18 -3.47 8.68 53.08
N THR A 19 -4.29 9.65 53.48
CA THR A 19 -4.94 10.64 52.61
C THR A 19 -4.09 11.91 52.64
N THR A 20 -3.52 12.33 51.52
CA THR A 20 -3.41 13.73 51.02
C THR A 20 -2.51 13.78 49.77
N THR A 21 -3.03 14.45 48.73
CA THR A 21 -2.55 14.71 47.34
C THR A 21 -2.92 13.67 46.27
N TRP A 22 -3.82 14.04 45.35
CA TRP A 22 -4.11 13.29 44.12
C TRP A 22 -4.03 14.21 42.89
N PHE A 23 -3.33 13.69 41.90
CA PHE A 23 -2.85 14.28 40.65
C PHE A 23 -3.89 14.18 39.50
N ILE A 24 -3.80 15.15 38.59
CA ILE A 24 -3.85 15.09 37.10
C ILE A 24 -4.38 13.80 36.43
N SER A 25 -5.40 14.01 35.57
CA SER A 25 -5.78 13.30 34.33
C SER A 25 -6.01 11.78 34.33
N LEU A 26 -7.29 11.37 34.27
CA LEU A 26 -7.74 10.11 33.69
C LEU A 26 -9.04 10.34 32.92
N GLY A 27 -8.93 10.50 31.60
CA GLY A 27 -10.05 10.33 30.67
C GLY A 27 -10.16 8.85 30.31
N GLN A 28 -11.10 8.13 30.93
CA GLN A 28 -11.55 6.82 30.45
C GLN A 28 -12.76 7.03 29.54
N VAL A 29 -12.64 6.64 28.28
CA VAL A 29 -13.77 6.43 27.37
C VAL A 29 -14.21 4.96 27.50
N PRO A 30 -15.52 4.63 27.51
CA PRO A 30 -16.00 3.31 27.93
C PRO A 30 -15.82 2.23 26.85
N LYS A 31 -15.35 1.04 27.25
CA LYS A 31 -15.54 -0.23 26.53
C LYS A 31 -16.94 -0.76 26.83
N ALA A 32 -17.73 -1.10 25.78
CA ALA A 32 -18.61 -2.28 25.67
C ALA A 32 -19.90 -2.05 24.84
N TRP A 33 -19.92 -2.51 23.57
CA TRP A 33 -20.82 -3.53 22.97
C TRP A 33 -21.19 -3.25 21.51
N GLY A 34 -20.90 -4.25 20.65
CA GLY A 34 -21.31 -4.32 19.26
C GLY A 34 -20.28 -5.04 18.40
N ALA A 35 -20.23 -6.37 18.49
CA ALA A 35 -19.53 -7.21 17.53
C ALA A 35 -20.09 -6.94 16.12
N GLY A 36 -19.21 -6.48 15.23
CA GLY A 36 -19.44 -6.23 13.81
C GLY A 36 -18.07 -6.00 13.19
N THR A 37 -17.59 -6.99 12.47
CA THR A 37 -16.28 -7.11 11.83
C THR A 37 -15.87 -5.88 11.01
N GLN A 38 -14.74 -5.27 11.37
CA GLN A 38 -13.94 -4.39 10.51
C GLN A 38 -12.60 -5.09 10.23
N ASN A 39 -12.66 -6.32 9.68
CA ASN A 39 -11.48 -7.10 9.25
C ASN A 39 -11.02 -6.76 7.82
N GLY A 40 -11.71 -5.86 7.12
CA GLY A 40 -11.67 -5.75 5.66
C GLY A 40 -10.32 -5.40 5.02
N SER A 41 -9.31 -4.94 5.77
CA SER A 41 -8.02 -4.60 5.16
C SER A 41 -6.99 -5.73 5.16
N LEU A 42 -6.84 -6.52 6.23
CA LEU A 42 -5.94 -7.68 6.22
C LEU A 42 -6.56 -8.89 5.50
N ASP A 43 -7.88 -8.95 5.34
CA ASP A 43 -8.56 -9.98 4.53
C ASP A 43 -8.06 -9.99 3.06
N ARG A 44 -7.69 -8.81 2.53
CA ARG A 44 -7.05 -8.68 1.21
C ARG A 44 -5.66 -9.29 1.20
N LEU A 45 -4.85 -9.03 2.24
CA LEU A 45 -3.54 -9.66 2.38
C LEU A 45 -3.66 -11.18 2.51
N GLU A 46 -4.63 -11.66 3.30
CA GLU A 46 -4.91 -13.09 3.40
C GLU A 46 -5.22 -13.70 2.03
N SER A 47 -6.03 -13.03 1.20
CA SER A 47 -6.34 -13.45 -0.17
C SER A 47 -5.09 -13.53 -1.07
N VAL A 48 -4.10 -12.66 -0.86
CA VAL A 48 -2.81 -12.70 -1.57
C VAL A 48 -1.91 -13.86 -1.08
N LEU A 49 -1.98 -14.19 0.21
CA LEU A 49 -1.13 -15.22 0.82
C LEU A 49 -1.65 -16.65 0.59
N ARG A 50 -2.97 -16.86 0.52
CA ARG A 50 -3.58 -18.18 0.32
C ARG A 50 -3.03 -18.93 -0.92
N PRO A 51 -2.88 -18.31 -2.11
CA PRO A 51 -2.25 -18.96 -3.26
C PRO A 51 -0.80 -19.38 -3.03
N ILE A 52 -0.03 -18.58 -2.27
CA ILE A 52 1.37 -18.89 -1.95
C ILE A 52 1.45 -20.12 -1.03
N VAL A 53 0.58 -20.18 -0.01
CA VAL A 53 0.46 -21.34 0.88
C VAL A 53 0.06 -22.58 0.10
N LYS A 54 -0.93 -22.48 -0.79
CA LYS A 54 -1.37 -23.61 -1.61
C LYS A 54 -0.25 -24.13 -2.52
N ALA A 55 0.45 -23.25 -3.21
CA ALA A 55 1.57 -23.63 -4.08
C ALA A 55 2.71 -24.30 -3.28
N ALA A 56 3.04 -23.78 -2.09
CA ALA A 56 4.03 -24.40 -1.21
C ALA A 56 3.61 -25.82 -0.81
N ALA A 57 2.34 -26.03 -0.45
CA ALA A 57 1.82 -27.34 -0.07
C ALA A 57 1.90 -28.36 -1.23
N GLU A 58 1.60 -27.94 -2.46
CA GLU A 58 1.75 -28.77 -3.68
C GLU A 58 3.22 -29.20 -3.90
N ASP A 59 4.17 -28.33 -3.55
CA ASP A 59 5.60 -28.63 -3.60
C ASP A 59 6.11 -29.49 -2.44
N GLY A 60 5.24 -29.84 -1.47
CA GLY A 60 5.62 -30.60 -0.28
C GLY A 60 6.29 -29.75 0.79
N ILE A 61 5.89 -28.48 0.88
CA ILE A 61 6.36 -27.51 1.86
C ILE A 61 5.15 -27.01 2.64
N GLU A 62 5.12 -27.31 3.92
CA GLU A 62 4.16 -26.73 4.84
C GLU A 62 4.58 -25.27 5.11
N LEU A 63 3.63 -24.32 5.04
CA LEU A 63 3.88 -22.89 5.20
C LEU A 63 2.89 -22.31 6.22
N SER A 64 3.43 -21.53 7.17
CA SER A 64 2.67 -20.69 8.09
C SER A 64 3.14 -19.24 7.96
N VAL A 65 2.22 -18.32 7.69
CA VAL A 65 2.49 -16.89 7.57
C VAL A 65 1.63 -16.12 8.56
N GLY A 66 2.26 -15.45 9.53
CA GLY A 66 1.56 -14.59 10.50
C GLY A 66 1.85 -13.12 10.25
N ILE A 67 0.82 -12.27 10.35
CA ILE A 67 0.94 -10.81 10.26
C ILE A 67 0.13 -10.17 11.38
N GLN A 68 0.75 -9.22 12.08
CA GLN A 68 0.12 -8.32 13.04
C GLN A 68 0.37 -6.88 12.59
N ASP A 69 -0.69 -6.11 12.41
CA ASP A 69 -0.60 -4.67 12.19
C ASP A 69 -0.18 -3.97 13.49
N LEU A 70 0.95 -3.29 13.46
CA LEU A 70 1.51 -2.54 14.59
C LEU A 70 1.26 -1.04 14.47
N SER A 71 0.94 -0.57 13.27
CA SER A 71 0.67 0.84 12.97
C SER A 71 -0.74 1.28 13.35
N GLY A 72 -1.69 0.34 13.32
CA GLY A 72 -3.13 0.63 13.43
C GLY A 72 -3.79 0.99 12.10
N THR A 73 -3.02 1.18 11.02
CA THR A 73 -3.52 1.52 9.67
C THR A 73 -4.46 0.46 9.12
N TYR A 74 -4.29 -0.79 9.53
CA TYR A 74 -5.12 -1.92 9.14
C TYR A 74 -6.04 -2.38 10.29
N GLY A 75 -6.41 -1.44 11.16
CA GLY A 75 -7.29 -1.67 12.31
C GLY A 75 -6.64 -2.40 13.48
N GLY A 76 -5.30 -2.52 13.49
CA GLY A 76 -4.58 -3.33 14.48
C GLY A 76 -4.85 -4.83 14.33
N GLY A 77 -5.29 -5.26 13.15
CA GLY A 77 -5.69 -6.64 12.89
C GLY A 77 -4.53 -7.64 12.96
N LYS A 78 -4.90 -8.90 13.16
CA LYS A 78 -4.00 -10.07 13.18
C LYS A 78 -4.51 -11.14 12.25
N ILE A 79 -3.65 -11.72 11.42
CA ILE A 79 -3.99 -12.89 10.60
C ILE A 79 -2.90 -13.95 10.68
N GLN A 80 -3.32 -15.22 10.58
CA GLN A 80 -2.45 -16.37 10.42
C GLN A 80 -2.93 -17.17 9.21
N VAL A 81 -2.08 -17.33 8.20
CA VAL A 81 -2.43 -17.98 6.93
C VAL A 81 -1.58 -19.23 6.74
N GLY A 82 -2.23 -20.37 6.51
CA GLY A 82 -1.58 -21.66 6.28
C GLY A 82 -1.64 -22.57 7.48
N SER A 83 -0.55 -23.29 7.73
CA SER A 83 -0.51 -24.29 8.82
C SER A 83 -0.48 -23.65 10.20
N SER A 84 -1.12 -24.31 11.16
CA SER A 84 -1.11 -23.99 12.58
C SER A 84 -0.27 -24.98 13.39
N ASP A 85 0.58 -25.78 12.73
CA ASP A 85 1.38 -26.81 13.39
C ASP A 85 2.55 -26.21 14.19
N VAL A 86 3.10 -27.04 15.07
CA VAL A 86 4.31 -26.74 15.83
C VAL A 86 5.54 -27.10 15.01
N TYR A 87 6.48 -26.16 14.92
CA TYR A 87 7.74 -26.27 14.17
C TYR A 87 8.93 -26.40 15.10
N TYR A 88 10.00 -27.04 14.61
CA TYR A 88 11.31 -26.87 15.25
C TYR A 88 11.68 -25.39 15.21
N ALA A 89 12.01 -24.82 16.38
CA ALA A 89 12.28 -23.39 16.48
C ALA A 89 13.51 -22.94 15.68
N ALA A 90 14.44 -23.85 15.41
CA ALA A 90 15.75 -23.51 14.87
C ALA A 90 16.36 -22.31 15.64
N SER A 91 16.79 -21.26 14.94
CA SER A 91 17.35 -20.05 15.58
C SER A 91 16.33 -18.93 15.85
N THR A 92 15.03 -19.11 15.56
CA THR A 92 14.03 -18.07 15.88
C THR A 92 13.79 -17.98 17.40
N ILE A 93 14.01 -19.08 18.15
CA ILE A 93 13.97 -19.10 19.63
C ILE A 93 14.92 -18.09 20.29
N LYS A 94 15.95 -17.62 19.57
CA LYS A 94 16.90 -16.62 20.06
C LYS A 94 16.23 -15.28 20.38
N ILE A 95 15.05 -15.01 19.80
CA ILE A 95 14.21 -13.84 20.17
C ILE A 95 13.70 -13.97 21.61
N ALA A 96 13.23 -15.15 22.04
CA ALA A 96 12.83 -15.36 23.43
C ALA A 96 14.03 -15.23 24.39
N ILE A 97 15.20 -15.77 24.00
CA ILE A 97 16.43 -15.70 24.80
C ILE A 97 16.87 -14.24 25.01
N VAL A 98 16.94 -13.44 23.94
CA VAL A 98 17.36 -12.03 24.07
C VAL A 98 16.33 -11.21 24.83
N THR A 99 15.04 -11.53 24.70
CA THR A 99 13.97 -10.83 25.44
C THR A 99 14.08 -11.10 26.94
N ALA A 100 14.26 -12.37 27.34
CA ALA A 100 14.50 -12.74 28.74
C ALA A 100 15.79 -12.10 29.30
N LEU A 101 16.86 -12.05 28.50
CA LEU A 101 18.10 -11.35 28.87
C LEU A 101 17.86 -9.86 29.15
N MET A 102 17.15 -9.18 28.25
CA MET A 102 16.88 -7.75 28.38
C MET A 102 15.98 -7.45 29.59
N GLN A 103 15.00 -8.30 29.90
CA GLN A 103 14.24 -8.17 31.16
C GLN A 103 15.12 -8.28 32.40
N ASP A 104 16.09 -9.20 32.41
CA ASP A 104 17.01 -9.35 33.53
C ASP A 104 18.01 -8.18 33.63
N ILE A 105 18.38 -7.56 32.51
CA ILE A 105 19.15 -6.32 32.48
C ILE A 105 18.34 -5.15 33.05
N GLU A 106 17.07 -5.01 32.66
CA GLU A 106 16.17 -4.00 33.21
C GLU A 106 15.93 -4.16 34.71
N ALA A 107 15.85 -5.41 35.18
CA ALA A 107 15.77 -5.75 36.59
C ALA A 107 17.10 -5.56 37.36
N GLY A 108 18.17 -5.15 36.67
CA GLY A 108 19.49 -4.89 37.25
C GLY A 108 20.25 -6.15 37.66
N LYS A 109 19.86 -7.34 37.17
CA LYS A 109 20.57 -8.60 37.45
C LYS A 109 21.88 -8.70 36.66
N TYR A 110 21.90 -8.13 35.46
CA TYR A 110 23.07 -8.05 34.58
C TYR A 110 23.21 -6.65 33.97
N ALA A 111 24.38 -6.35 33.41
CA ALA A 111 24.61 -5.16 32.60
C ALA A 111 25.11 -5.57 31.21
N LEU A 112 24.76 -4.83 30.16
CA LEU A 112 25.21 -5.12 28.79
C LEU A 112 26.74 -5.09 28.68
N GLU A 113 27.39 -4.19 29.42
CA GLU A 113 28.83 -3.98 29.44
C GLU A 113 29.56 -5.03 30.31
N GLN A 114 28.82 -5.86 31.05
CA GLN A 114 29.40 -6.90 31.89
C GLN A 114 30.18 -7.87 31.02
N ILE A 115 31.45 -8.09 31.39
CA ILE A 115 32.33 -9.05 30.74
C ILE A 115 32.07 -10.43 31.35
N ILE A 116 31.83 -11.42 30.49
CA ILE A 116 31.84 -12.83 30.85
C ILE A 116 32.92 -13.55 30.04
N GLN A 117 33.36 -14.71 30.55
CA GLN A 117 34.38 -15.51 29.89
C GLN A 117 33.72 -16.71 29.21
N VAL A 118 33.78 -16.76 27.87
CA VAL A 118 33.36 -17.93 27.10
C VAL A 118 34.47 -18.97 27.14
N GLN A 119 34.14 -20.17 27.59
CA GLN A 119 35.08 -21.29 27.73
C GLN A 119 35.17 -22.12 26.44
N PRO A 120 36.30 -22.81 26.18
CA PRO A 120 36.47 -23.67 25.01
C PRO A 120 35.37 -24.72 24.84
N GLU A 121 34.82 -25.23 25.95
CA GLU A 121 33.78 -26.27 25.95
C GLU A 121 32.40 -25.76 25.51
N GLN A 122 32.21 -24.43 25.49
CA GLN A 122 30.96 -23.80 25.02
C GLN A 122 30.95 -23.57 23.51
N VAL A 123 32.10 -23.74 22.85
CA VAL A 123 32.26 -23.53 21.41
C VAL A 123 31.60 -24.65 20.63
N VAL A 124 30.67 -24.29 19.74
CA VAL A 124 29.93 -25.23 18.92
C VAL A 124 29.95 -24.83 17.45
N GLY A 125 29.70 -25.80 16.56
CA GLY A 125 29.62 -25.57 15.11
C GLY A 125 28.36 -24.81 14.67
N GLY A 126 28.10 -24.84 13.36
CA GLY A 126 26.97 -24.14 12.74
C GLY A 126 27.26 -22.66 12.48
N ALA A 127 26.24 -21.81 12.58
CA ALA A 127 26.34 -20.36 12.29
C ALA A 127 27.09 -19.59 13.42
N GLY A 128 27.69 -18.47 13.04
CA GLY A 128 28.46 -17.59 13.93
C GLY A 128 29.97 -17.56 13.67
N SER A 129 30.60 -16.43 14.00
CA SER A 129 32.05 -16.22 13.90
C SER A 129 32.84 -16.65 15.13
N LEU A 130 32.21 -16.80 16.30
CA LEU A 130 32.95 -17.11 17.54
C LEU A 130 33.64 -18.46 17.48
N LYS A 131 33.08 -19.44 16.76
CA LYS A 131 33.70 -20.77 16.59
C LYS A 131 35.12 -20.74 16.01
N ASP A 132 35.47 -19.67 15.29
CA ASP A 132 36.77 -19.47 14.65
C ASP A 132 37.75 -18.67 15.54
N GLY A 133 37.31 -18.29 16.75
CA GLY A 133 38.08 -17.51 17.72
C GLY A 133 39.05 -18.32 18.59
N LYS A 134 39.75 -17.62 19.48
CA LYS A 134 40.61 -18.23 20.52
C LYS A 134 39.92 -18.16 21.87
N PHE A 135 39.98 -19.26 22.62
CA PHE A 135 39.30 -19.41 23.91
C PHE A 135 40.29 -19.81 25.03
N PRO A 136 40.03 -19.42 26.30
CA PRO A 136 38.88 -18.66 26.77
C PRO A 136 38.85 -17.21 26.24
N LEU A 137 37.64 -16.67 26.05
CA LEU A 137 37.42 -15.33 25.48
C LEU A 137 36.63 -14.46 26.45
N ASP A 138 37.23 -13.37 26.90
CA ASP A 138 36.54 -12.33 27.65
C ASP A 138 35.75 -11.43 26.67
N ILE A 139 34.43 -11.36 26.85
CA ILE A 139 33.52 -10.68 25.92
C ILE A 139 32.31 -10.13 26.67
N THR A 140 31.76 -9.00 26.22
CA THR A 140 30.59 -8.38 26.86
C THR A 140 29.31 -9.15 26.55
N ILE A 141 28.34 -9.09 27.48
CA ILE A 141 26.98 -9.60 27.25
C ILE A 141 26.37 -8.97 25.99
N GLU A 142 26.56 -7.66 25.79
CA GLU A 142 26.12 -6.96 24.57
C GLU A 142 26.67 -7.59 23.29
N SER A 143 27.98 -7.88 23.27
CA SER A 143 28.63 -8.47 22.10
C SER A 143 28.10 -9.88 21.82
N LEU A 144 27.84 -10.67 22.87
CA LEU A 144 27.22 -11.98 22.73
C LEU A 144 25.78 -11.89 22.19
N ALA A 145 24.97 -10.98 22.75
CA ALA A 145 23.59 -10.76 22.30
C ALA A 145 23.54 -10.29 20.84
N ARG A 146 24.42 -9.35 20.49
CA ARG A 146 24.58 -8.88 19.11
C ARG A 146 24.92 -10.03 18.17
N LEU A 147 25.98 -10.79 18.45
CA LEU A 147 26.40 -11.93 17.60
C LEU A 147 25.33 -13.02 17.49
N MET A 148 24.61 -13.29 18.59
CA MET A 148 23.48 -14.21 18.61
C MET A 148 22.37 -13.79 17.65
N ILE A 149 22.08 -12.49 17.54
CA ILE A 149 21.02 -11.97 16.67
C ILE A 149 21.52 -11.74 15.24
N THR A 150 22.64 -11.01 15.06
CA THR A 150 23.12 -10.56 13.73
C THR A 150 23.72 -11.67 12.89
N GLN A 151 24.41 -12.63 13.50
CA GLN A 151 25.10 -13.73 12.80
C GLN A 151 24.48 -15.09 13.10
N SER A 152 23.44 -15.12 13.93
CA SER A 152 22.89 -16.36 14.47
C SER A 152 23.95 -17.20 15.20
N ASP A 153 24.89 -16.57 15.91
CA ASP A 153 26.04 -17.29 16.49
C ASP A 153 25.62 -18.29 17.57
N ASN A 154 25.88 -19.57 17.33
CA ASN A 154 25.47 -20.66 18.23
C ASN A 154 26.29 -20.72 19.51
N THR A 155 27.57 -20.34 19.46
CA THR A 155 28.44 -20.29 20.64
C THR A 155 28.00 -19.15 21.56
N ALA A 156 27.71 -17.98 20.99
CA ALA A 156 27.16 -16.85 21.73
C ALA A 156 25.82 -17.19 22.37
N THR A 157 24.94 -17.87 21.61
CA THR A 157 23.64 -18.34 22.11
C THR A 157 23.83 -19.26 23.31
N ASN A 158 24.72 -20.25 23.21
CA ASN A 158 24.95 -21.20 24.30
C ASN A 158 25.56 -20.53 25.54
N ALA A 159 26.45 -19.56 25.36
CA ALA A 159 27.00 -18.78 26.47
C ALA A 159 25.91 -17.97 27.20
N LEU A 160 24.95 -17.40 26.46
CA LEU A 160 23.81 -16.69 27.05
C LEU A 160 22.79 -17.65 27.72
N ILE A 161 22.58 -18.85 27.16
CA ILE A 161 21.80 -19.90 27.82
C ILE A 161 22.47 -20.31 29.14
N ASP A 162 23.79 -20.44 29.17
CA ASP A 162 24.54 -20.76 30.40
C ASP A 162 24.48 -19.65 31.43
N LEU A 163 24.46 -18.39 30.99
CA LEU A 163 24.34 -17.22 31.87
C LEU A 163 22.96 -17.15 32.54
N LEU A 164 21.88 -17.33 31.76
CA LEU A 164 20.50 -17.19 32.23
C LEU A 164 19.96 -18.47 32.89
N GLY A 165 20.32 -19.62 32.34
CA GLY A 165 19.74 -20.92 32.67
C GLY A 165 18.44 -21.23 31.92
N PHE A 166 18.22 -22.52 31.63
CA PHE A 166 17.00 -23.01 30.97
C PHE A 166 15.73 -22.68 31.74
N GLU A 167 15.76 -22.78 33.07
CA GLU A 167 14.60 -22.49 33.93
C GLU A 167 14.15 -21.04 33.78
N ARG A 168 15.08 -20.09 33.74
CA ARG A 168 14.76 -18.66 33.59
C ARG A 168 14.14 -18.34 32.22
N ILE A 169 14.69 -18.93 31.16
CA ILE A 169 14.21 -18.68 29.79
C ILE A 169 12.84 -19.31 29.58
N ASN A 170 12.63 -20.54 30.03
CA ASN A 170 11.31 -21.18 29.90
C ASN A 170 10.27 -20.56 30.85
N ALA A 171 10.67 -20.09 32.05
CA ALA A 171 9.77 -19.31 32.90
C ALA A 171 9.30 -18.03 32.21
N PHE A 172 10.18 -17.33 31.50
CA PHE A 172 9.77 -16.18 30.66
C PHE A 172 8.73 -16.58 29.60
N ILE A 173 8.97 -17.69 28.90
CA ILE A 173 8.06 -18.20 27.86
C ILE A 173 6.69 -18.54 28.47
N GLU A 174 6.66 -19.26 29.61
CA GLU A 174 5.44 -19.60 30.34
C GLU A 174 4.70 -18.34 30.85
N GLU A 175 5.43 -17.32 31.33
CA GLU A 175 4.86 -16.03 31.75
C GLU A 175 4.14 -15.30 30.61
N GLN A 176 4.49 -15.58 29.35
CA GLN A 176 3.77 -15.05 28.19
C GLN A 176 2.45 -15.78 27.90
N GLY A 177 2.19 -16.90 28.57
CA GLY A 177 1.05 -17.76 28.30
C GLY A 177 1.22 -18.63 27.06
N PHE A 178 2.47 -18.89 26.64
CA PHE A 178 2.77 -19.74 25.51
C PHE A 178 2.77 -21.22 25.95
N GLU A 179 2.06 -22.04 25.20
CA GLU A 179 1.86 -23.47 25.45
C GLU A 179 2.80 -24.36 24.62
N THR A 180 3.21 -23.90 23.43
CA THR A 180 4.02 -24.72 22.50
C THR A 180 5.49 -24.32 22.44
N MET A 181 5.77 -23.03 22.58
CA MET A 181 7.13 -22.51 22.53
C MET A 181 7.96 -23.09 23.68
N GLN A 182 9.13 -23.64 23.37
CA GLN A 182 10.06 -24.08 24.41
C GLN A 182 11.51 -24.03 23.96
N LEU A 183 12.40 -23.82 24.94
CA LEU A 183 13.83 -24.08 24.80
C LEU A 183 14.18 -25.37 25.56
N GLY A 184 14.18 -26.51 24.86
CA GLY A 184 14.49 -27.83 25.43
C GLY A 184 15.99 -28.21 25.40
N ARG A 185 16.78 -27.59 24.51
CA ARG A 185 18.21 -27.89 24.36
C ARG A 185 19.05 -26.72 23.86
N LYS A 186 20.37 -26.82 24.10
CA LYS A 186 21.38 -25.91 23.55
C LYS A 186 21.52 -26.04 22.03
N MET A 187 22.03 -24.98 21.40
CA MET A 187 22.36 -25.01 19.97
C MET A 187 23.42 -26.08 19.70
N MET A 188 23.27 -26.78 18.57
CA MET A 188 24.16 -27.88 18.13
C MET A 188 24.35 -29.04 19.12
N THR A 189 23.49 -29.13 20.14
CA THR A 189 23.42 -30.27 21.05
C THR A 189 22.22 -31.13 20.65
N PRO A 190 22.33 -32.47 20.52
CA PRO A 190 21.18 -33.32 20.26
C PRO A 190 20.13 -33.24 21.38
N ALA A 191 18.85 -33.30 21.03
CA ALA A 191 17.78 -33.40 22.02
C ALA A 191 17.86 -34.74 22.77
N LYS A 192 17.46 -34.75 24.05
CA LYS A 192 17.37 -35.99 24.84
C LYS A 192 16.22 -36.88 24.40
N SER A 193 15.16 -36.28 23.88
CA SER A 193 13.98 -36.90 23.29
C SER A 193 13.33 -35.87 22.33
N PRO A 194 12.43 -36.27 21.42
CA PRO A 194 11.70 -35.32 20.59
C PRO A 194 10.99 -34.24 21.40
N ALA A 195 10.31 -34.62 22.50
CA ALA A 195 9.64 -33.68 23.40
C ALA A 195 10.59 -32.72 24.15
N ALA A 196 11.90 -32.92 24.08
CA ALA A 196 12.92 -32.06 24.70
C ALA A 196 13.73 -31.27 23.66
N ASP A 197 13.19 -31.07 22.45
CA ASP A 197 13.77 -30.17 21.44
C ASP A 197 13.28 -28.73 21.64
N ASN A 198 13.70 -27.81 20.76
CA ASN A 198 13.24 -26.43 20.76
C ASN A 198 12.06 -26.30 19.79
N TYR A 199 10.94 -25.78 20.27
CA TYR A 199 9.69 -25.66 19.50
C TYR A 199 9.15 -24.24 19.52
N VAL A 200 8.41 -23.91 18.47
CA VAL A 200 7.63 -22.68 18.28
C VAL A 200 6.42 -23.00 17.41
N ASP A 201 5.37 -22.20 17.53
CA ASP A 201 4.37 -22.04 16.49
C ASP A 201 4.35 -20.59 15.97
N GLY A 202 3.64 -20.37 14.86
CA GLY A 202 3.57 -19.08 14.19
C GLY A 202 2.85 -17.99 15.00
N GLU A 203 1.82 -18.36 15.76
CA GLU A 203 0.97 -17.43 16.51
C GLU A 203 1.66 -16.94 17.78
N GLU A 204 2.30 -17.83 18.53
CA GLU A 204 3.07 -17.47 19.73
C GLU A 204 4.30 -16.61 19.37
N LEU A 205 5.00 -16.94 18.28
CA LEU A 205 6.09 -16.09 17.79
C LEU A 205 5.60 -14.70 17.37
N LEU A 206 4.46 -14.64 16.66
CA LEU A 206 3.89 -13.36 16.24
C LEU A 206 3.48 -12.51 17.44
N THR A 207 2.86 -13.14 18.44
CA THR A 207 2.48 -12.50 19.70
C THR A 207 3.69 -12.02 20.49
N LEU A 208 4.79 -12.79 20.51
CA LEU A 208 6.03 -12.36 21.15
C LEU A 208 6.58 -11.08 20.49
N LEU A 209 6.60 -11.03 19.16
CA LEU A 209 7.05 -9.84 18.41
C LEU A 209 6.14 -8.63 18.68
N GLU A 210 4.82 -8.81 18.64
CA GLU A 210 3.85 -7.77 18.98
C GLU A 210 4.12 -7.16 20.36
N ARG A 211 4.24 -7.99 21.41
CA ARG A 211 4.47 -7.54 22.79
C ARG A 211 5.80 -6.83 22.99
N ILE A 212 6.86 -7.29 22.30
CA ILE A 212 8.16 -6.61 22.31
C ILE A 212 7.99 -5.22 21.71
N TYR A 213 7.36 -5.11 20.54
CA TYR A 213 7.22 -3.85 19.80
C TYR A 213 6.35 -2.83 20.55
N ALA A 214 5.20 -3.29 21.07
CA ALA A 214 4.26 -2.48 21.86
C ALA A 214 4.86 -2.00 23.19
N GLY A 215 6.01 -2.55 23.61
CA GLY A 215 6.64 -2.19 24.90
C GLY A 215 5.89 -2.75 26.11
N GLU A 216 5.13 -3.84 25.92
CA GLU A 216 4.37 -4.47 27.01
C GLU A 216 5.28 -5.26 27.97
N ILE A 217 6.37 -5.82 27.44
CA ILE A 217 7.26 -6.73 28.17
C ILE A 217 8.70 -6.23 28.33
N LEU A 218 9.03 -5.11 27.68
CA LEU A 218 10.34 -4.45 27.72
C LEU A 218 10.17 -2.93 27.66
N THR A 219 11.10 -2.19 28.25
CA THR A 219 11.18 -0.73 28.06
C THR A 219 11.52 -0.39 26.61
N ALA A 220 11.16 0.83 26.17
CA ALA A 220 11.51 1.35 24.85
C ALA A 220 13.01 1.22 24.55
N LYS A 221 13.88 1.53 25.52
CA LYS A 221 15.35 1.41 25.37
C LYS A 221 15.77 -0.02 25.01
N SER A 222 15.24 -1.01 25.72
CA SER A 222 15.61 -2.41 25.47
C SER A 222 15.01 -2.97 24.18
N ARG A 223 13.75 -2.62 23.90
CA ARG A 223 13.08 -2.93 22.63
C ARG A 223 13.90 -2.38 21.46
N ASP A 224 14.25 -1.10 21.50
CA ASP A 224 14.97 -0.42 20.42
C ASP A 224 16.37 -1.02 20.22
N GLN A 225 17.00 -1.48 21.30
CA GLN A 225 18.28 -2.20 21.22
C GLN A 225 18.15 -3.57 20.52
N ILE A 226 17.10 -4.33 20.83
CA ILE A 226 16.80 -5.60 20.13
C ILE A 226 16.53 -5.31 18.65
N LEU A 227 15.69 -4.32 18.35
CA LEU A 227 15.39 -3.90 16.97
C LEU A 227 16.65 -3.49 16.23
N ALA A 228 17.58 -2.76 16.86
CA ALA A 228 18.85 -2.37 16.26
C ALA A 228 19.69 -3.60 15.87
N TRP A 229 19.78 -4.62 16.73
CA TRP A 229 20.47 -5.87 16.37
C TRP A 229 19.75 -6.65 15.28
N MET A 230 18.42 -6.67 15.27
CA MET A 230 17.61 -7.31 14.23
C MET A 230 17.72 -6.59 12.87
N LYS A 231 17.86 -5.26 12.85
CA LYS A 231 18.15 -4.46 11.64
C LYS A 231 19.54 -4.74 11.10
N ALA A 232 20.49 -5.03 11.99
CA ALA A 232 21.88 -5.36 11.65
C ALA A 232 22.08 -6.85 11.26
N GLN A 233 21.01 -7.55 10.86
CA GLN A 233 21.07 -8.96 10.45
C GLN A 233 22.03 -9.17 9.26
N GLU A 234 22.96 -10.11 9.41
CA GLU A 234 23.97 -10.45 8.40
C GLU A 234 23.53 -11.63 7.53
N VAL A 235 22.61 -12.47 8.02
CA VAL A 235 22.07 -13.61 7.26
C VAL A 235 20.99 -13.15 6.27
N LYS A 236 21.41 -12.75 5.07
CA LYS A 236 20.55 -12.16 4.02
C LYS A 236 20.00 -13.17 3.00
N THR A 237 19.58 -14.36 3.43
CA THR A 237 19.09 -15.42 2.51
C THR A 237 17.57 -15.46 2.34
N LYS A 238 16.80 -14.76 3.17
CA LYS A 238 15.33 -14.81 3.24
C LYS A 238 14.72 -13.41 3.14
N PHE A 239 14.24 -12.79 4.22
CA PHE A 239 13.69 -11.43 4.16
C PHE A 239 14.72 -10.45 3.59
N GLY A 240 15.97 -10.51 4.06
CA GLY A 240 17.06 -9.69 3.53
C GLY A 240 17.42 -9.92 2.06
N ALA A 241 17.14 -11.11 1.49
CA ALA A 241 17.28 -11.36 0.05
C ALA A 241 16.08 -10.81 -0.74
N ALA A 242 14.88 -10.96 -0.17
CA ALA A 242 13.63 -10.54 -0.77
C ALA A 242 13.48 -9.01 -0.83
N LEU A 243 13.96 -8.33 0.21
CA LEU A 243 13.73 -6.90 0.47
C LEU A 243 15.06 -6.17 0.69
N PRO A 244 15.97 -6.15 -0.31
CA PRO A 244 17.30 -5.56 -0.14
C PRO A 244 17.20 -4.05 0.11
N GLY A 245 17.88 -3.58 1.16
CA GLY A 245 17.92 -2.16 1.53
C GLY A 245 16.62 -1.60 2.11
N LYS A 246 15.60 -2.44 2.32
CA LYS A 246 14.33 -2.03 2.91
C LYS A 246 14.40 -1.99 4.45
N PRO A 247 13.56 -1.18 5.12
CA PRO A 247 13.54 -1.06 6.57
C PRO A 247 12.92 -2.31 7.21
N ILE A 248 13.71 -3.36 7.38
CA ILE A 248 13.31 -4.60 8.04
C ILE A 248 14.21 -4.90 9.24
N ALA A 249 13.65 -5.51 10.27
CA ALA A 249 14.37 -5.99 11.44
C ALA A 249 14.00 -7.45 11.66
N HIS A 250 14.92 -8.40 11.45
CA HIS A 250 14.52 -9.81 11.37
C HIS A 250 15.53 -10.82 11.96
N LYS A 251 15.05 -12.04 12.19
CA LYS A 251 15.80 -13.18 12.70
C LYS A 251 15.47 -14.46 11.92
N THR A 252 16.50 -15.00 11.29
CA THR A 252 16.43 -16.28 10.56
C THR A 252 16.49 -17.50 11.49
N GLY A 253 15.98 -18.63 11.01
CA GLY A 253 16.21 -19.94 11.62
C GLY A 253 16.22 -21.08 10.60
N GLU A 254 17.24 -21.93 10.63
CA GLU A 254 17.30 -23.15 9.82
C GLU A 254 17.70 -24.35 10.69
N LEU A 255 16.99 -25.48 10.52
CA LEU A 255 17.34 -26.74 11.17
C LEU A 255 16.64 -27.91 10.47
N GLY A 256 17.41 -28.89 9.99
CA GLY A 256 16.83 -30.10 9.41
C GLY A 256 15.91 -29.80 8.23
N ASP A 257 14.62 -30.09 8.43
CA ASP A 257 13.53 -29.90 7.47
C ASP A 257 12.89 -28.50 7.50
N VAL A 258 13.33 -27.61 8.39
CA VAL A 258 12.75 -26.26 8.52
C VAL A 258 13.65 -25.11 8.03
N SER A 259 13.02 -24.09 7.46
CA SER A 259 13.63 -22.79 7.13
C SER A 259 12.66 -21.65 7.42
N HIS A 260 13.08 -20.69 8.24
CA HIS A 260 12.23 -19.67 8.85
C HIS A 260 12.85 -18.28 8.74
N ASP A 261 12.00 -17.25 8.69
CA ASP A 261 12.38 -15.88 9.00
C ASP A 261 11.20 -15.19 9.71
N ILE A 262 11.53 -14.40 10.73
CA ILE A 262 10.54 -13.67 11.53
C ILE A 262 11.07 -12.27 11.83
N GLY A 263 10.19 -11.30 12.03
CA GLY A 263 10.62 -9.96 12.41
C GLY A 263 9.59 -8.89 12.14
N TYR A 264 10.07 -7.68 11.86
CA TYR A 264 9.28 -6.50 11.63
C TYR A 264 9.55 -5.92 10.25
N PHE A 265 8.48 -5.55 9.55
CA PHE A 265 8.54 -4.69 8.38
C PHE A 265 8.20 -3.28 8.86
N LEU A 266 9.20 -2.41 8.84
CA LEU A 266 9.15 -1.07 9.45
C LEU A 266 8.89 -0.03 8.37
N VAL A 267 7.79 -0.22 7.65
CA VAL A 267 7.29 0.80 6.72
C VAL A 267 6.68 1.90 7.58
N PRO A 268 7.17 3.16 7.51
CA PRO A 268 6.64 4.22 8.36
C PRO A 268 5.12 4.36 8.20
N GLY A 269 4.42 4.36 9.34
CA GLY A 269 2.95 4.43 9.44
C GLY A 269 2.22 3.15 9.05
N ARG A 270 2.94 2.07 8.71
CA ARG A 270 2.40 0.77 8.25
C ARG A 270 3.25 -0.38 8.79
N GLU A 271 3.79 -0.20 9.99
CA GLU A 271 4.63 -1.18 10.65
C GLU A 271 3.84 -2.47 10.93
N ALA A 272 4.49 -3.61 10.69
CA ALA A 272 3.88 -4.91 10.94
C ALA A 272 4.90 -5.90 11.51
N ALA A 273 4.46 -6.77 12.43
CA ALA A 273 5.19 -7.97 12.80
C ALA A 273 4.82 -9.08 11.81
N VAL A 274 5.82 -9.85 11.38
CA VAL A 274 5.69 -10.86 10.33
C VAL A 274 6.42 -12.14 10.77
N THR A 275 5.73 -13.27 10.71
CA THR A 275 6.32 -14.61 10.88
C THR A 275 6.15 -15.41 9.60
N VAL A 276 7.22 -16.05 9.11
CA VAL A 276 7.14 -16.99 7.99
C VAL A 276 7.88 -18.27 8.35
N LEU A 277 7.13 -19.33 8.61
CA LEU A 277 7.64 -20.64 9.00
C LEU A 277 7.40 -21.65 7.90
N THR A 278 8.41 -22.45 7.55
CA THR A 278 8.32 -23.51 6.56
C THR A 278 8.84 -24.83 7.08
N LYS A 279 8.24 -25.94 6.62
CA LYS A 279 8.73 -27.30 6.86
C LYS A 279 8.61 -28.12 5.60
N VAL A 280 9.70 -28.75 5.18
CA VAL A 280 9.70 -29.71 4.07
C VAL A 280 9.11 -31.02 4.55
N THR A 281 8.01 -31.47 3.94
CA THR A 281 7.25 -32.64 4.39
C THR A 281 7.62 -33.92 3.65
N LYS A 282 8.25 -33.81 2.48
CA LYS A 282 8.71 -34.95 1.67
C LYS A 282 9.99 -35.57 2.28
N PRO A 283 9.96 -36.85 2.70
CA PRO A 283 11.12 -37.50 3.31
C PRO A 283 12.38 -37.48 2.45
N GLU A 284 12.23 -37.57 1.12
CA GLU A 284 13.33 -37.50 0.14
C GLU A 284 14.02 -36.13 0.09
N ASP A 285 13.36 -35.07 0.57
CA ASP A 285 13.85 -33.70 0.54
C ASP A 285 14.18 -33.15 1.94
N ALA A 286 14.18 -33.98 2.98
CA ALA A 286 14.40 -33.58 4.38
C ALA A 286 15.72 -32.83 4.65
N GLY A 287 16.71 -32.91 3.75
CA GLY A 287 17.98 -32.16 3.83
C GLY A 287 18.01 -30.86 3.02
N LYS A 288 16.93 -30.51 2.32
CA LYS A 288 16.86 -29.39 1.36
C LYS A 288 16.00 -28.21 1.85
N ALA A 289 15.77 -28.10 3.16
CA ALA A 289 14.93 -27.05 3.73
C ALA A 289 15.31 -25.63 3.31
N GLN A 290 16.61 -25.34 3.14
CA GLN A 290 17.06 -24.04 2.65
C GLN A 290 16.80 -23.84 1.16
N GLU A 291 17.11 -24.85 0.34
CA GLU A 291 16.94 -24.80 -1.12
C GLU A 291 15.47 -24.62 -1.49
N LEU A 292 14.58 -25.33 -0.80
CA LEU A 292 13.13 -25.34 -1.07
C LEU A 292 12.38 -24.27 -0.27
N GLY A 293 12.72 -24.07 0.99
CA GLY A 293 12.01 -23.15 1.89
C GLY A 293 12.37 -21.68 1.67
N ASN A 294 13.64 -21.33 1.40
CA ASN A 294 14.04 -19.92 1.25
C ASN A 294 13.25 -19.18 0.15
N PRO A 295 13.05 -19.73 -1.06
CA PRO A 295 12.25 -19.09 -2.10
C PRO A 295 10.80 -18.82 -1.67
N ILE A 296 10.21 -19.73 -0.88
CA ILE A 296 8.84 -19.57 -0.36
C ILE A 296 8.79 -18.46 0.69
N VAL A 297 9.75 -18.44 1.63
CA VAL A 297 9.87 -17.37 2.61
C VAL A 297 10.03 -16.01 1.93
N GLN A 298 10.88 -15.93 0.90
CA GLN A 298 11.09 -14.71 0.12
C GLN A 298 9.82 -14.26 -0.60
N ARG A 299 9.05 -15.19 -1.18
CA ARG A 299 7.80 -14.89 -1.89
C ARG A 299 6.75 -14.33 -0.94
N ALA A 300 6.55 -14.97 0.22
CA ALA A 300 5.64 -14.49 1.26
C ALA A 300 6.07 -13.09 1.76
N ALA A 301 7.37 -12.89 2.02
CA ALA A 301 7.91 -11.60 2.45
C ALA A 301 7.64 -10.47 1.44
N LYS A 302 7.86 -10.72 0.14
CA LYS A 302 7.55 -9.73 -0.91
C LYS A 302 6.06 -9.41 -0.97
N ALA A 303 5.20 -10.43 -0.86
CA ALA A 303 3.76 -10.24 -0.89
C ALA A 303 3.29 -9.35 0.28
N VAL A 304 3.74 -9.65 1.51
CA VAL A 304 3.42 -8.83 2.68
C VAL A 304 3.97 -7.41 2.53
N TYR A 305 5.24 -7.25 2.14
CA TYR A 305 5.84 -5.92 2.01
C TYR A 305 5.17 -5.07 0.92
N ASN A 306 4.81 -5.67 -0.22
CA ASN A 306 4.11 -4.98 -1.29
C ASN A 306 2.71 -4.53 -0.84
N PHE A 307 2.01 -5.38 -0.07
CA PHE A 307 0.74 -5.01 0.54
C PHE A 307 0.90 -3.85 1.53
N LEU A 308 1.92 -3.87 2.38
CA LEU A 308 2.20 -2.74 3.29
C LEU A 308 2.60 -1.46 2.56
N MET A 309 3.09 -1.56 1.32
CA MET A 309 3.35 -0.40 0.48
C MET A 309 2.10 0.13 -0.20
N ASP A 310 1.06 -0.71 -0.34
CA ASP A 310 -0.24 -0.33 -0.89
C ASP A 310 -1.06 0.39 0.18
N THR A 311 -1.52 1.60 -0.14
CA THR A 311 -2.36 2.38 0.78
C THR A 311 -3.75 1.76 0.78
N PRO A 312 -4.28 1.29 1.92
CA PRO A 312 -5.66 0.87 1.95
C PRO A 312 -6.53 2.09 1.61
N ALA A 313 -7.46 1.91 0.67
CA ALA A 313 -8.44 2.95 0.38
C ALA A 313 -9.09 3.39 1.70
N PRO A 314 -9.36 4.70 1.90
CA PRO A 314 -10.27 5.13 2.95
C PRO A 314 -11.52 4.25 2.92
N ALA A 315 -12.15 4.02 4.07
CA ALA A 315 -13.37 3.21 4.20
C ALA A 315 -14.51 3.67 3.25
N GLU A 316 -14.38 4.87 2.68
CA GLU A 316 -15.09 5.33 1.51
C GLU A 316 -14.13 5.25 0.30
N ALA A 317 -14.11 4.11 -0.40
CA ALA A 317 -13.55 4.07 -1.74
C ALA A 317 -14.19 5.22 -2.53
N VAL A 318 -13.38 6.19 -2.95
CA VAL A 318 -13.81 7.29 -3.82
C VAL A 318 -14.60 6.67 -4.96
N SER A 319 -15.93 6.80 -4.88
CA SER A 319 -16.80 5.84 -5.56
C SER A 319 -16.60 5.96 -7.06
N ALA A 320 -16.72 4.85 -7.79
CA ALA A 320 -16.81 4.85 -9.26
C ALA A 320 -17.84 5.87 -9.80
N ASP A 321 -18.81 6.23 -8.95
CA ASP A 321 -19.90 7.14 -9.27
C ASP A 321 -19.46 8.62 -9.19
N THR A 322 -18.24 8.94 -8.73
CA THR A 322 -17.75 10.33 -8.54
C THR A 322 -17.39 10.98 -9.88
N TRP A 323 -16.61 10.31 -10.75
CA TRP A 323 -16.31 10.72 -12.13
C TRP A 323 -16.21 9.54 -13.12
N PRO A 324 -17.35 8.91 -13.49
CA PRO A 324 -17.42 7.80 -14.45
C PRO A 324 -16.68 8.05 -15.77
N ALA A 325 -16.80 9.26 -16.32
CA ALA A 325 -16.22 9.60 -17.62
C ALA A 325 -14.71 9.55 -17.65
N LEU A 326 -14.08 10.16 -16.64
CA LEU A 326 -12.63 10.18 -16.52
C LEU A 326 -12.08 8.80 -16.17
N LEU A 327 -12.81 8.01 -15.38
CA LEU A 327 -12.46 6.62 -15.11
C LEU A 327 -12.38 5.80 -16.42
N LEU A 328 -13.39 5.91 -17.28
CA LEU A 328 -13.44 5.19 -18.56
C LEU A 328 -12.33 5.62 -19.52
N ALA A 329 -11.96 6.89 -19.53
CA ALA A 329 -10.91 7.41 -20.39
C ALA A 329 -9.50 7.00 -19.91
N VAL A 330 -9.26 7.05 -18.59
CA VAL A 330 -7.90 6.95 -18.02
C VAL A 330 -7.53 5.52 -17.62
N ASN A 331 -8.46 4.75 -17.03
CA ASN A 331 -8.15 3.42 -16.48
C ASN A 331 -7.54 2.43 -17.49
N PRO A 332 -7.98 2.38 -18.78
CA PRO A 332 -7.36 1.50 -19.76
C PRO A 332 -5.88 1.86 -20.05
N ILE A 333 -5.53 3.15 -19.97
CA ILE A 333 -4.15 3.63 -20.18
C ILE A 333 -3.27 3.16 -19.03
N ILE A 334 -3.76 3.28 -17.78
CA ILE A 334 -3.07 2.80 -16.58
C ILE A 334 -2.79 1.29 -16.69
N ARG A 335 -3.80 0.47 -17.01
CA ARG A 335 -3.63 -0.97 -17.13
C ARG A 335 -2.62 -1.37 -18.20
N GLU A 336 -2.69 -0.73 -19.37
CA GLU A 336 -1.72 -0.99 -20.44
C GLU A 336 -0.28 -0.60 -20.04
N ALA A 337 -0.13 0.44 -19.23
CA ALA A 337 1.16 0.84 -18.68
C ALA A 337 1.67 -0.18 -17.63
N GLU A 338 0.79 -0.65 -16.74
CA GLU A 338 1.10 -1.66 -15.72
C GLU A 338 1.54 -3.00 -16.34
N ASP A 339 0.86 -3.44 -17.40
CA ASP A 339 1.25 -4.63 -18.20
C ASP A 339 2.65 -4.51 -18.80
N LYS A 340 3.11 -3.27 -19.05
CA LYS A 340 4.46 -2.95 -19.55
C LYS A 340 5.46 -2.70 -18.42
N GLY A 341 5.08 -2.93 -17.17
CA GLY A 341 5.92 -2.74 -15.99
C GLY A 341 6.10 -1.27 -15.59
N ILE A 342 5.09 -0.44 -15.84
CA ILE A 342 5.07 0.97 -15.42
C ILE A 342 4.01 1.11 -14.31
N ARG A 343 4.44 1.46 -13.11
CA ARG A 343 3.54 1.74 -11.98
C ARG A 343 3.00 3.16 -12.16
N VAL A 344 1.68 3.34 -12.22
CA VAL A 344 1.04 4.64 -12.48
C VAL A 344 0.07 5.00 -11.36
N SER A 345 0.04 6.27 -10.97
CA SER A 345 -0.94 6.85 -10.06
C SER A 345 -1.48 8.14 -10.65
N VAL A 346 -2.80 8.32 -10.62
CA VAL A 346 -3.47 9.53 -11.12
C VAL A 346 -4.39 10.06 -10.05
N GLY A 347 -4.24 11.33 -9.68
CA GLY A 347 -5.17 12.03 -8.82
C GLY A 347 -5.85 13.16 -9.57
N LEU A 348 -7.13 13.37 -9.31
CA LEU A 348 -7.89 14.47 -9.87
C LEU A 348 -8.88 15.03 -8.86
N LYS A 349 -9.05 16.35 -8.81
CA LYS A 349 -10.00 17.02 -7.92
C LYS A 349 -10.70 18.19 -8.62
N ASP A 350 -12.03 18.26 -8.50
CA ASP A 350 -12.85 19.37 -9.02
C ASP A 350 -12.60 20.64 -8.21
N LEU A 351 -12.30 21.74 -8.89
CA LEU A 351 -12.06 23.05 -8.28
C LEU A 351 -13.16 24.07 -8.60
N SER A 352 -14.17 23.67 -9.39
CA SER A 352 -15.22 24.57 -9.90
C SER A 352 -16.24 25.02 -8.85
N GLY A 353 -16.22 24.45 -7.65
CA GLY A 353 -17.09 24.83 -6.53
C GLY A 353 -18.56 24.40 -6.69
N LYS A 354 -18.87 23.50 -7.63
CA LYS A 354 -20.19 22.87 -7.74
C LYS A 354 -20.45 21.94 -6.55
N PRO A 355 -21.71 21.69 -6.14
CA PRO A 355 -22.02 20.81 -5.02
C PRO A 355 -21.50 19.38 -5.24
N GLY A 356 -20.71 18.89 -4.28
CA GLY A 356 -20.03 17.60 -4.31
C GLY A 356 -18.54 17.79 -4.56
N ASP A 357 -17.71 17.64 -3.52
CA ASP A 357 -16.24 17.63 -3.64
C ASP A 357 -15.85 16.38 -4.44
N ARG A 358 -15.84 16.50 -5.78
CA ARG A 358 -15.61 15.36 -6.67
C ARG A 358 -14.12 15.14 -6.79
N GLU A 359 -13.71 13.96 -6.37
CA GLU A 359 -12.34 13.50 -6.46
C GLU A 359 -12.31 12.18 -7.23
N LEU A 360 -11.19 11.93 -7.91
CA LEU A 360 -10.94 10.65 -8.55
C LEU A 360 -9.47 10.31 -8.39
N LEU A 361 -9.21 9.14 -7.83
CA LEU A 361 -7.88 8.60 -7.68
C LEU A 361 -7.82 7.24 -8.39
N LEU A 362 -6.83 7.02 -9.25
CA LEU A 362 -6.70 5.82 -10.09
C LEU A 362 -5.27 5.26 -10.03
N GLY A 363 -5.14 3.96 -10.29
CA GLY A 363 -3.85 3.25 -10.30
C GLY A 363 -3.29 3.02 -8.90
N SER A 364 -1.97 2.89 -8.82
CA SER A 364 -1.22 2.63 -7.60
C SER A 364 -1.43 3.70 -6.54
N ARG A 365 -1.64 3.29 -5.29
CA ARG A 365 -1.74 4.21 -4.15
C ARG A 365 -0.46 4.31 -3.33
N GLN A 366 0.59 3.65 -3.79
CA GLN A 366 1.89 3.64 -3.14
C GLN A 366 2.57 5.01 -3.25
N SER A 367 3.47 5.33 -2.33
CA SER A 367 4.28 6.53 -2.44
C SER A 367 5.30 6.41 -3.58
N TYR A 368 5.65 7.58 -4.12
CA TYR A 368 6.61 7.79 -5.18
C TYR A 368 7.75 8.68 -4.70
N MET A 369 8.93 8.47 -5.29
CA MET A 369 9.99 9.48 -5.20
C MET A 369 9.51 10.73 -5.95
N PRO A 370 9.49 11.92 -5.36
CA PRO A 370 8.73 13.03 -5.92
C PRO A 370 9.31 13.69 -7.17
N ALA A 371 10.54 13.36 -7.54
CA ALA A 371 11.29 14.15 -8.51
C ALA A 371 11.18 15.66 -8.16
N SER A 372 10.63 16.48 -9.06
CA SER A 372 10.51 17.93 -8.86
C SER A 372 9.10 18.41 -8.50
N THR A 373 8.11 17.54 -8.34
CA THR A 373 6.75 17.97 -7.96
C THR A 373 6.67 18.36 -6.48
N ILE A 374 7.53 17.83 -5.60
CA ILE A 374 7.65 18.26 -4.18
C ILE A 374 7.99 19.76 -4.03
N LYS A 375 8.54 20.40 -5.07
CA LYS A 375 8.82 21.84 -5.07
C LYS A 375 7.54 22.67 -4.91
N MET A 376 6.36 22.08 -5.15
CA MET A 376 5.06 22.68 -4.84
C MET A 376 4.85 22.89 -3.33
N ALA A 377 5.31 21.95 -2.48
CA ALA A 377 5.24 22.13 -1.04
C ALA A 377 6.16 23.28 -0.59
N LEU A 378 7.39 23.31 -1.12
CA LEU A 378 8.37 24.35 -0.80
C LEU A 378 7.90 25.76 -1.22
N VAL A 379 7.37 25.93 -2.43
CA VAL A 379 6.86 27.25 -2.84
C VAL A 379 5.62 27.66 -2.03
N SER A 380 4.79 26.71 -1.63
CA SER A 380 3.62 26.98 -0.78
C SER A 380 4.04 27.46 0.61
N ALA A 381 5.02 26.82 1.23
CA ALA A 381 5.60 27.24 2.50
C ALA A 381 6.25 28.62 2.37
N LEU A 382 7.06 28.83 1.32
CA LEU A 382 7.67 30.14 1.04
C LEU A 382 6.62 31.26 0.96
N MET A 383 5.56 31.05 0.19
CA MET A 383 4.53 32.08 0.00
C MET A 383 3.69 32.30 1.26
N LYS A 384 3.48 31.26 2.09
CA LYS A 384 2.88 31.41 3.43
C LYS A 384 3.74 32.29 4.35
N GLU A 385 5.06 32.15 4.29
CA GLU A 385 6.00 33.02 5.03
C GLU A 385 5.97 34.47 4.52
N VAL A 386 5.81 34.67 3.21
CA VAL A 386 5.62 35.99 2.58
C VAL A 386 4.32 36.64 3.03
N ASP A 387 3.20 35.90 3.00
CA ASP A 387 1.90 36.38 3.48
C ASP A 387 1.91 36.72 4.97
N ALA A 388 2.66 35.97 5.76
CA ALA A 388 2.87 36.24 7.18
C ALA A 388 3.80 37.45 7.45
N GLY A 389 4.42 38.01 6.40
CA GLY A 389 5.36 39.14 6.49
C GLY A 389 6.71 38.78 7.12
N ARG A 390 7.06 37.48 7.18
CA ARG A 390 8.35 37.00 7.70
C ARG A 390 9.44 37.00 6.63
N LEU A 391 9.05 36.85 5.36
CA LEU A 391 9.91 36.96 4.19
C LEU A 391 9.32 37.97 3.19
N THR A 392 10.14 38.47 2.26
CA THR A 392 9.68 39.27 1.11
C THR A 392 10.29 38.73 -0.18
N LEU A 393 9.58 38.79 -1.30
CA LEU A 393 10.08 38.28 -2.58
C LEU A 393 11.27 39.09 -3.11
N GLU A 394 11.36 40.38 -2.74
CA GLU A 394 12.44 41.29 -3.09
C GLU A 394 13.72 41.09 -2.26
N GLU A 395 13.63 40.35 -1.15
CA GLU A 395 14.79 40.05 -0.32
C GLU A 395 15.82 39.25 -1.13
N THR A 396 17.09 39.62 -1.01
CA THR A 396 18.19 38.97 -1.71
C THR A 396 18.93 38.00 -0.79
N VAL A 397 19.16 36.80 -1.30
CA VAL A 397 19.97 35.77 -0.67
C VAL A 397 21.27 35.64 -1.44
N LYS A 398 22.38 35.56 -0.71
CA LYS A 398 23.69 35.35 -1.33
C LYS A 398 23.83 33.87 -1.69
N VAL A 399 23.94 33.58 -2.98
CA VAL A 399 24.21 32.22 -3.47
C VAL A 399 25.71 32.07 -3.67
N GLU A 400 26.29 31.10 -2.98
CA GLU A 400 27.71 30.77 -3.04
C GLU A 400 27.95 29.64 -4.04
N LYS A 401 29.23 29.40 -4.37
CA LYS A 401 29.59 28.31 -5.30
C LYS A 401 29.30 26.94 -4.70
N GLU A 402 29.36 26.83 -3.38
CA GLU A 402 29.14 25.61 -2.60
C GLU A 402 27.66 25.19 -2.57
N ASP A 403 26.74 26.12 -2.85
CA ASP A 403 25.29 25.85 -2.91
C ASP A 403 24.88 25.18 -4.23
N VAL A 404 25.74 25.27 -5.25
CA VAL A 404 25.46 24.77 -6.60
C VAL A 404 25.41 23.25 -6.62
N VAL A 405 24.26 22.71 -7.01
CA VAL A 405 24.04 21.27 -7.21
C VAL A 405 23.69 20.96 -8.66
N GLY A 406 23.93 19.70 -9.05
CA GLY A 406 23.70 19.24 -10.42
C GLY A 406 22.24 19.05 -10.80
N GLY A 407 22.03 18.44 -11.97
CA GLY A 407 20.70 18.18 -12.53
C GLY A 407 20.21 19.35 -13.39
N THR A 408 18.93 19.71 -13.26
CA THR A 408 18.24 20.74 -14.04
C THR A 408 18.39 22.14 -13.45
N GLY A 409 18.25 23.16 -14.29
CA GLY A 409 18.30 24.58 -13.89
C GLY A 409 19.37 25.40 -14.62
N SER A 410 19.09 26.69 -14.85
CA SER A 410 20.06 27.62 -15.43
C SER A 410 21.02 28.20 -14.41
N LEU A 411 20.64 28.31 -13.13
CA LEU A 411 21.39 29.03 -12.10
C LEU A 411 22.78 28.41 -11.91
N GLN A 412 22.87 27.08 -11.92
CA GLN A 412 24.14 26.34 -11.83
C GLN A 412 25.18 26.70 -12.92
N LYS A 413 24.76 27.34 -14.02
CA LYS A 413 25.63 27.75 -15.14
C LYS A 413 26.15 29.18 -15.00
N GLU A 414 25.72 29.89 -13.98
CA GLU A 414 26.08 31.29 -13.75
C GLU A 414 27.39 31.42 -12.94
N THR A 415 27.78 32.66 -12.65
CA THR A 415 29.00 32.97 -11.88
C THR A 415 28.65 33.30 -10.44
N PHE A 416 29.41 32.74 -9.50
CA PHE A 416 29.19 32.88 -8.05
C PHE A 416 30.43 33.44 -7.34
N PRO A 417 30.26 34.16 -6.21
CA PRO A 417 28.99 34.45 -5.53
C PRO A 417 28.13 35.48 -6.25
N GLN A 418 26.82 35.42 -6.06
CA GLN A 418 25.87 36.44 -6.51
C GLN A 418 24.71 36.61 -5.54
N ASP A 419 24.21 37.84 -5.39
CA ASP A 419 22.98 38.13 -4.65
C ASP A 419 21.78 37.90 -5.58
N VAL A 420 20.85 37.04 -5.15
CA VAL A 420 19.69 36.63 -5.93
C VAL A 420 18.42 36.84 -5.12
N THR A 421 17.42 37.51 -5.68
CA THR A 421 16.13 37.71 -5.02
C THR A 421 15.40 36.39 -4.80
N ILE A 422 14.66 36.26 -3.69
CA ILE A 422 13.78 35.13 -3.41
C ILE A 422 12.80 34.90 -4.58
N GLU A 423 12.23 35.96 -5.17
CA GLU A 423 11.35 35.86 -6.33
C GLU A 423 11.99 35.10 -7.49
N ARG A 424 13.22 35.49 -7.86
CA ARG A 424 13.98 34.86 -8.94
C ARG A 424 14.28 33.39 -8.63
N LEU A 425 14.65 33.07 -7.39
CA LEU A 425 14.87 31.68 -6.98
C LEU A 425 13.59 30.85 -7.11
N ALA A 426 12.46 31.36 -6.61
CA ALA A 426 11.17 30.68 -6.65
C ALA A 426 10.69 30.48 -8.10
N LYS A 427 10.83 31.51 -8.93
CA LYS A 427 10.53 31.43 -10.36
C LYS A 427 11.37 30.35 -11.06
N LEU A 428 12.70 30.38 -10.92
CA LEU A 428 13.58 29.38 -11.53
C LEU A 428 13.30 27.96 -11.03
N MET A 429 12.97 27.82 -9.74
CA MET A 429 12.59 26.54 -9.13
C MET A 429 11.32 25.96 -9.78
N ILE A 430 10.32 26.78 -10.08
CA ILE A 430 9.06 26.33 -10.66
C ILE A 430 9.14 26.20 -12.19
N THR A 431 9.66 27.20 -12.90
CA THR A 431 9.66 27.26 -14.37
C THR A 431 10.72 26.41 -15.04
N GLN A 432 11.89 26.24 -14.41
CA GLN A 432 13.02 25.48 -14.98
C GLN A 432 13.41 24.27 -14.16
N SER A 433 12.69 24.02 -13.06
CA SER A 433 13.02 22.97 -12.11
C SER A 433 14.44 23.10 -11.56
N ASP A 434 14.91 24.32 -11.27
CA ASP A 434 16.28 24.56 -10.85
C ASP A 434 16.58 24.01 -9.45
N ASN A 435 17.52 23.05 -9.36
CA ASN A 435 17.85 22.37 -8.09
C ASN A 435 18.73 23.22 -7.16
N THR A 436 19.54 24.11 -7.71
CA THR A 436 20.34 25.05 -6.89
C THR A 436 19.39 26.04 -6.22
N ALA A 437 18.47 26.63 -6.99
CA ALA A 437 17.45 27.51 -6.42
C ALA A 437 16.58 26.78 -5.38
N THR A 438 16.23 25.51 -5.62
CA THR A 438 15.49 24.68 -4.65
C THR A 438 16.24 24.56 -3.34
N ASN A 439 17.53 24.18 -3.36
CA ASN A 439 18.30 23.97 -2.14
C ASN A 439 18.52 25.27 -1.36
N VAL A 440 18.76 26.39 -2.05
CA VAL A 440 18.87 27.71 -1.42
C VAL A 440 17.53 28.10 -0.77
N LEU A 441 16.40 27.87 -1.43
CA LEU A 441 15.09 28.15 -0.84
C LEU A 441 14.75 27.24 0.36
N ILE A 442 15.24 26.00 0.36
CA ILE A 442 15.15 25.14 1.55
C ILE A 442 15.91 25.75 2.73
N ASP A 443 17.07 26.38 2.50
CA ASP A 443 17.82 27.06 3.57
C ASP A 443 17.14 28.35 4.05
N VAL A 444 16.42 29.03 3.17
CA VAL A 444 15.67 30.25 3.49
C VAL A 444 14.41 29.95 4.29
N VAL A 445 13.64 28.95 3.87
CA VAL A 445 12.35 28.60 4.50
C VAL A 445 12.55 27.66 5.69
N GLY A 446 13.46 26.69 5.58
CA GLY A 446 13.66 25.60 6.54
C GLY A 446 12.83 24.35 6.20
N LEU A 447 13.44 23.17 6.31
CA LEU A 447 12.74 21.89 6.08
C LEU A 447 11.56 21.69 7.05
N ASP A 448 11.76 22.03 8.33
CA ASP A 448 10.74 21.89 9.36
C ASP A 448 9.49 22.73 9.05
N GLU A 449 9.65 23.94 8.50
CA GLU A 449 8.50 24.79 8.14
C GLU A 449 7.73 24.24 6.92
N VAL A 450 8.44 23.64 5.96
CA VAL A 450 7.78 22.94 4.86
C VAL A 450 7.01 21.73 5.37
N GLN A 451 7.59 20.95 6.29
CA GLN A 451 6.91 19.80 6.87
C GLN A 451 5.71 20.21 7.73
N ASN A 452 5.85 21.24 8.56
CA ASN A 452 4.76 21.79 9.37
C ASN A 452 3.56 22.19 8.51
N LEU A 453 3.80 22.79 7.33
CA LEU A 453 2.70 23.11 6.41
C LEU A 453 1.98 21.86 5.93
N MET A 454 2.71 20.81 5.54
CA MET A 454 2.11 19.56 5.06
C MET A 454 1.30 18.89 6.17
N ASP A 455 1.83 18.86 7.39
CA ASP A 455 1.15 18.33 8.58
C ASP A 455 -0.11 19.16 8.93
N GLU A 456 -0.05 20.49 8.85
CA GLU A 456 -1.19 21.39 9.08
C GLU A 456 -2.33 21.18 8.07
N LEU A 457 -2.00 20.84 6.82
CA LEU A 457 -2.96 20.58 5.75
C LEU A 457 -3.48 19.13 5.77
N GLY A 458 -2.92 18.27 6.62
CA GLY A 458 -3.28 16.85 6.70
C GLY A 458 -2.81 16.04 5.48
N LEU A 459 -1.62 16.35 4.96
CA LEU A 459 -1.00 15.60 3.84
C LEU A 459 -0.16 14.45 4.42
N ASP A 460 -0.77 13.27 4.54
CA ASP A 460 -0.27 12.18 5.39
C ASP A 460 0.97 11.44 4.82
N VAL A 461 1.15 11.44 3.49
CA VAL A 461 2.21 10.72 2.78
C VAL A 461 3.33 11.67 2.32
N MET A 462 2.98 12.92 2.00
CA MET A 462 3.91 13.90 1.46
C MET A 462 4.98 14.29 2.50
N HIS A 463 6.24 14.05 2.15
CA HIS A 463 7.37 14.31 3.04
C HIS A 463 8.54 14.93 2.28
N LEU A 464 9.13 15.99 2.84
CA LEU A 464 10.37 16.60 2.36
C LEU A 464 11.44 16.49 3.46
N GLY A 465 12.08 15.32 3.56
CA GLY A 465 13.10 15.04 4.57
C GLY A 465 14.52 15.50 4.22
N ARG A 466 14.80 15.83 2.95
CA ARG A 466 16.14 16.22 2.51
C ARG A 466 16.20 17.15 1.30
N LYS A 467 17.35 17.83 1.17
CA LYS A 467 17.73 18.63 -0.01
C LYS A 467 17.90 17.78 -1.27
N MET A 468 17.82 18.42 -2.43
CA MET A 468 18.10 17.81 -3.73
C MET A 468 19.57 17.36 -3.77
N PHE A 469 19.81 16.14 -4.27
CA PHE A 469 21.12 15.48 -4.33
C PHE A 469 21.83 15.21 -2.98
N ALA A 470 21.20 15.51 -1.85
CA ALA A 470 21.66 15.01 -0.55
C ALA A 470 21.25 13.53 -0.38
N ALA A 471 22.04 12.77 0.38
CA ALA A 471 21.63 11.44 0.82
C ALA A 471 20.62 11.56 1.97
N ALA A 472 19.58 10.74 1.97
CA ALA A 472 18.67 10.64 3.11
C ALA A 472 19.42 10.03 4.31
N PRO A 473 19.29 10.59 5.53
CA PRO A 473 19.94 10.01 6.70
C PRO A 473 19.36 8.64 7.06
N THR A 474 18.05 8.45 6.87
CA THR A 474 17.36 7.15 6.88
C THR A 474 16.31 7.10 5.77
N PRO A 475 15.82 5.92 5.35
CA PRO A 475 14.74 5.83 4.37
C PRO A 475 13.47 6.59 4.77
N GLU A 476 13.17 6.66 6.06
CA GLU A 476 12.01 7.38 6.60
C GLU A 476 12.17 8.91 6.50
N GLN A 477 13.40 9.39 6.34
CA GLN A 477 13.74 10.82 6.18
C GLN A 477 14.09 11.17 4.72
N ASP A 478 13.65 10.36 3.75
CA ASP A 478 13.75 10.67 2.33
C ASP A 478 12.55 11.53 1.88
N ASN A 479 12.51 11.92 0.61
CA ASN A 479 11.40 12.68 0.06
C ASN A 479 10.37 11.73 -0.56
N TYR A 480 9.09 11.94 -0.26
CA TYR A 480 7.97 11.13 -0.74
C TYR A 480 6.76 11.99 -1.10
N ILE A 481 5.97 11.51 -2.06
CA ILE A 481 4.65 12.01 -2.41
C ILE A 481 3.75 10.84 -2.73
N ASP A 482 2.45 11.07 -2.75
CA ASP A 482 1.50 10.30 -3.55
C ASP A 482 0.63 11.24 -4.40
N ALA A 483 -0.28 10.66 -5.19
CA ALA A 483 -1.13 11.43 -6.08
C ALA A 483 -2.20 12.24 -5.33
N GLU A 484 -2.69 11.70 -4.20
CA GLU A 484 -3.77 12.25 -3.37
C GLU A 484 -3.33 13.52 -2.66
N ASP A 485 -2.26 13.46 -1.86
CA ASP A 485 -1.74 14.64 -1.16
C ASP A 485 -1.33 15.73 -2.13
N LEU A 486 -0.81 15.35 -3.31
CA LEU A 486 -0.42 16.32 -4.32
C LEU A 486 -1.61 17.05 -4.93
N VAL A 487 -2.74 16.38 -5.19
CA VAL A 487 -3.96 17.10 -5.64
C VAL A 487 -4.63 17.88 -4.52
N HIS A 488 -4.55 17.42 -3.27
CA HIS A 488 -5.05 18.17 -2.12
C HIS A 488 -4.24 19.44 -1.88
N LEU A 489 -2.91 19.37 -1.93
CA LEU A 489 -2.05 20.55 -1.87
C LEU A 489 -2.41 21.57 -2.96
N LEU A 490 -2.58 21.11 -4.21
CA LEU A 490 -3.01 21.97 -5.32
C LEU A 490 -4.41 22.58 -5.06
N ALA A 491 -5.36 21.81 -4.54
CA ALA A 491 -6.68 22.33 -4.19
C ALA A 491 -6.63 23.37 -3.05
N TYR A 492 -5.77 23.16 -2.04
CA TYR A 492 -5.57 24.13 -0.95
C TYR A 492 -4.94 25.43 -1.45
N ILE A 493 -3.96 25.35 -2.36
CA ILE A 493 -3.38 26.53 -3.03
C ILE A 493 -4.48 27.25 -3.81
N HIS A 494 -5.20 26.56 -4.68
CA HIS A 494 -6.24 27.15 -5.55
C HIS A 494 -7.37 27.81 -4.75
N SER A 495 -7.83 27.18 -3.67
CA SER A 495 -8.90 27.73 -2.84
C SER A 495 -8.51 29.02 -2.09
N GLY A 496 -7.22 29.33 -1.97
CA GLY A 496 -6.74 30.45 -1.14
C GLY A 496 -7.01 30.23 0.35
N SER A 497 -7.10 28.96 0.78
CA SER A 497 -7.45 28.59 2.17
C SER A 497 -6.38 28.99 3.19
N PHE A 498 -5.10 28.93 2.81
CA PHE A 498 -3.96 29.27 3.65
C PHE A 498 -3.02 30.33 3.04
N LEU A 499 -3.28 30.75 1.80
CA LEU A 499 -2.53 31.76 1.07
C LEU A 499 -3.42 32.94 0.71
N SER A 500 -2.83 34.13 0.62
CA SER A 500 -3.49 35.30 0.02
C SER A 500 -3.74 35.08 -1.46
N ASP A 501 -4.74 35.77 -2.03
CA ASP A 501 -5.02 35.72 -3.47
C ASP A 501 -3.79 36.06 -4.31
N ASN A 502 -3.00 37.07 -3.89
CA ASN A 502 -1.77 37.47 -4.59
C ASN A 502 -0.72 36.34 -4.60
N SER A 503 -0.56 35.67 -3.46
CA SER A 503 0.40 34.58 -3.32
C SER A 503 -0.02 33.33 -4.11
N ARG A 504 -1.30 32.96 -4.06
CA ARG A 504 -1.88 31.92 -4.92
C ARG A 504 -1.66 32.23 -6.39
N ASP A 505 -2.07 33.42 -6.84
CA ASP A 505 -2.04 33.80 -8.25
C ASP A 505 -0.60 33.83 -8.78
N GLN A 506 0.35 34.27 -7.95
CA GLN A 506 1.77 34.27 -8.30
C GLN A 506 2.33 32.86 -8.50
N ILE A 507 1.97 31.89 -7.63
CA ILE A 507 2.36 30.47 -7.80
C ILE A 507 1.79 29.95 -9.13
N ILE A 508 0.50 30.16 -9.37
CA ILE A 508 -0.17 29.70 -10.59
C ILE A 508 0.46 30.33 -11.84
N ASP A 509 0.81 31.61 -11.80
CA ASP A 509 1.45 32.29 -12.93
C ASP A 509 2.88 31.77 -13.20
N TRP A 510 3.64 31.40 -12.17
CA TRP A 510 4.90 30.68 -12.38
C TRP A 510 4.69 29.29 -12.97
N MET A 511 3.64 28.57 -12.55
CA MET A 511 3.29 27.25 -13.11
C MET A 511 2.82 27.34 -14.57
N LYS A 512 2.14 28.42 -14.98
CA LYS A 512 1.79 28.68 -16.39
C LYS A 512 3.01 29.00 -17.25
N ALA A 513 4.04 29.58 -16.64
CA ALA A 513 5.30 29.95 -17.30
C ALA A 513 6.32 28.80 -17.31
N GLN A 514 5.86 27.54 -17.27
CA GLN A 514 6.73 26.37 -17.33
C GLN A 514 7.60 26.39 -18.60
N GLU A 515 8.89 26.08 -18.46
CA GLU A 515 9.84 26.02 -19.58
C GLU A 515 10.22 24.57 -19.92
N VAL A 516 9.91 23.62 -19.03
CA VAL A 516 10.17 22.18 -19.22
C VAL A 516 8.87 21.48 -19.60
N ASP A 517 8.61 21.39 -20.91
CA ASP A 517 7.34 20.88 -21.44
C ASP A 517 7.49 19.51 -22.11
N THR A 518 7.94 18.49 -21.36
CA THR A 518 8.06 17.12 -21.88
C THR A 518 6.80 16.27 -21.69
N LYS A 519 5.80 16.76 -20.94
CA LYS A 519 4.62 16.00 -20.48
C LYS A 519 3.31 16.73 -20.73
N PHE A 520 2.70 17.39 -19.74
CA PHE A 520 1.42 18.10 -19.94
C PHE A 520 1.54 19.16 -21.03
N GLY A 521 2.55 20.03 -20.95
CA GLY A 521 2.82 21.03 -22.00
C GLY A 521 3.09 20.44 -23.40
N ALA A 522 3.75 19.27 -23.49
CA ALA A 522 3.93 18.59 -24.77
C ALA A 522 2.62 18.03 -25.34
N ALA A 523 1.77 17.47 -24.47
CA ALA A 523 0.50 16.87 -24.86
C ALA A 523 -0.58 17.91 -25.19
N LEU A 524 -0.52 19.06 -24.53
CA LEU A 524 -1.56 20.09 -24.51
C LEU A 524 -0.96 21.51 -24.74
N PRO A 525 -0.30 21.77 -25.90
CA PRO A 525 0.51 22.98 -26.10
C PRO A 525 -0.29 24.29 -26.12
N ASP A 526 -1.57 24.25 -26.48
CA ASP A 526 -2.45 25.42 -26.57
C ASP A 526 -3.49 25.48 -25.43
N ALA A 527 -3.45 24.53 -24.50
CA ALA A 527 -4.43 24.43 -23.44
C ALA A 527 -4.14 25.40 -22.29
N PRO A 528 -5.16 25.89 -21.57
CA PRO A 528 -4.99 26.71 -20.38
C PRO A 528 -4.56 25.83 -19.20
N ILE A 529 -3.29 25.43 -19.16
CA ILE A 529 -2.72 24.61 -18.10
C ILE A 529 -1.68 25.38 -17.28
N ALA A 530 -1.52 24.96 -16.02
CA ALA A 530 -0.47 25.47 -15.14
C ALA A 530 0.10 24.28 -14.38
N HIS A 531 1.38 23.94 -14.55
CA HIS A 531 1.90 22.67 -14.06
C HIS A 531 3.36 22.69 -13.60
N LYS A 532 3.72 21.66 -12.84
CA LYS A 532 5.06 21.35 -12.40
C LYS A 532 5.42 19.93 -12.84
N THR A 533 6.36 19.86 -13.77
CA THR A 533 6.96 18.61 -14.24
C THR A 533 8.11 18.14 -13.34
N GLY A 534 8.35 16.83 -13.28
CA GLY A 534 9.50 16.25 -12.59
C GLY A 534 9.98 14.94 -13.20
N GLU A 535 11.30 14.77 -13.29
CA GLU A 535 11.96 13.53 -13.73
C GLU A 535 13.09 13.22 -12.75
N ASN A 536 13.20 11.97 -12.30
CA ASN A 536 14.32 11.52 -11.46
C ASN A 536 14.44 9.98 -11.53
N ALA A 537 15.66 9.46 -11.67
CA ALA A 537 15.90 8.02 -11.73
C ALA A 537 14.97 7.32 -12.74
N ASN A 538 14.06 6.46 -12.25
CA ASN A 538 13.09 5.74 -13.05
C ASN A 538 11.65 6.29 -12.93
N VAL A 539 11.48 7.48 -12.34
CA VAL A 539 10.18 8.14 -12.19
C VAL A 539 10.02 9.33 -13.12
N THR A 540 8.80 9.54 -13.61
CA THR A 540 8.41 10.74 -14.37
C THR A 540 7.01 11.18 -14.01
N HIS A 541 6.86 12.46 -13.68
CA HIS A 541 5.70 13.04 -13.01
C HIS A 541 5.31 14.36 -13.67
N ASP A 542 4.02 14.67 -13.64
CA ASP A 542 3.52 16.02 -13.89
C ASP A 542 2.29 16.25 -13.03
N ALA A 543 2.15 17.46 -12.48
CA ALA A 543 1.04 17.82 -11.62
C ALA A 543 0.73 19.30 -11.72
N GLY A 544 -0.54 19.66 -11.64
CA GLY A 544 -0.97 21.04 -11.80
C GLY A 544 -2.47 21.18 -12.02
N TYR A 545 -2.84 22.18 -12.82
CA TYR A 545 -4.21 22.57 -13.08
C TYR A 545 -4.54 22.50 -14.55
N PHE A 546 -5.73 22.00 -14.89
CA PHE A 546 -6.38 22.28 -16.16
C PHE A 546 -7.46 23.34 -15.89
N LEU A 547 -7.24 24.54 -16.42
CA LEU A 547 -8.02 25.76 -16.12
C LEU A 547 -9.09 26.00 -17.18
N LEU A 548 -9.93 24.99 -17.42
CA LEU A 548 -11.10 25.10 -18.28
C LEU A 548 -12.20 25.92 -17.57
N PRO A 549 -12.75 26.99 -18.18
CA PRO A 549 -13.72 27.84 -17.52
C PRO A 549 -14.95 27.07 -17.01
N GLY A 550 -15.16 27.07 -15.69
CA GLY A 550 -16.28 26.39 -15.02
C GLY A 550 -16.13 24.86 -14.89
N ARG A 551 -14.94 24.35 -15.21
CA ARG A 551 -14.49 22.94 -15.06
C ARG A 551 -13.01 22.89 -14.68
N GLU A 552 -12.59 23.79 -13.80
CA GLU A 552 -11.23 23.84 -13.30
C GLU A 552 -10.93 22.58 -12.49
N ILE A 553 -9.80 21.90 -12.76
CA ILE A 553 -9.40 20.70 -12.03
C ILE A 553 -7.94 20.78 -11.57
N ALA A 554 -7.66 20.20 -10.40
CA ALA A 554 -6.31 19.79 -10.04
C ALA A 554 -6.06 18.37 -10.56
N ILE A 555 -4.85 18.12 -11.08
CA ILE A 555 -4.42 16.82 -11.59
C ILE A 555 -3.00 16.51 -11.13
N SER A 556 -2.77 15.27 -10.75
CA SER A 556 -1.43 14.68 -10.56
C SER A 556 -1.33 13.39 -11.36
N VAL A 557 -0.21 13.18 -12.06
CA VAL A 557 0.09 11.93 -12.76
C VAL A 557 1.51 11.52 -12.38
N LEU A 558 1.62 10.44 -11.61
CA LEU A 558 2.88 9.88 -11.13
C LEU A 558 3.16 8.54 -11.80
N THR A 559 4.39 8.33 -12.26
CA THR A 559 4.79 7.07 -12.89
C THR A 559 6.16 6.62 -12.40
N GLU A 560 6.35 5.30 -12.32
CA GLU A 560 7.64 4.65 -12.10
C GLU A 560 7.82 3.50 -13.09
N VAL A 561 8.89 3.55 -13.89
CA VAL A 561 9.24 2.49 -14.82
C VAL A 561 10.07 1.44 -14.06
N THR A 562 9.55 0.22 -13.94
CA THR A 562 10.20 -0.86 -13.15
C THR A 562 11.10 -1.76 -14.00
N THR A 563 11.05 -1.61 -15.32
CA THR A 563 11.74 -2.47 -16.30
C THR A 563 13.16 -2.02 -16.63
N THR A 564 13.55 -0.80 -16.23
CA THR A 564 14.89 -0.25 -16.48
C THR A 564 15.34 0.61 -15.30
N SER A 565 16.66 0.70 -15.14
CA SER A 565 17.33 1.65 -14.23
C SER A 565 18.01 2.80 -14.98
N SER A 566 17.93 2.81 -16.31
CA SER A 566 18.44 3.90 -17.15
C SER A 566 17.47 5.08 -17.13
N PHE A 567 17.97 6.26 -16.75
CA PHE A 567 17.19 7.50 -16.73
C PHE A 567 16.59 7.80 -18.12
N ASP A 568 17.41 7.87 -19.18
CA ASP A 568 16.90 8.24 -20.51
C ASP A 568 15.84 7.24 -21.03
N GLU A 569 16.02 5.95 -20.73
CA GLU A 569 15.08 4.91 -21.14
C GLU A 569 13.78 4.98 -20.34
N ALA A 570 13.87 5.16 -19.02
CA ALA A 570 12.69 5.34 -18.17
C ALA A 570 11.88 6.55 -18.59
N GLN A 571 12.52 7.68 -18.93
CA GLN A 571 11.80 8.88 -19.36
C GLN A 571 11.16 8.69 -20.74
N ALA A 572 11.84 8.01 -21.67
CA ALA A 572 11.30 7.69 -22.99
C ALA A 572 10.07 6.75 -22.92
N ILE A 573 10.01 5.89 -21.90
CA ILE A 573 8.88 4.96 -21.66
C ILE A 573 7.75 5.66 -20.90
N GLY A 574 8.07 6.40 -19.83
CA GLY A 574 7.07 6.98 -18.93
C GLY A 574 6.44 8.28 -19.43
N ASN A 575 7.18 9.15 -20.12
CA ASN A 575 6.65 10.44 -20.61
C ASN A 575 5.42 10.25 -21.52
N PRO A 576 5.40 9.31 -22.49
CA PRO A 576 4.22 9.04 -23.29
C PRO A 576 2.99 8.65 -22.48
N VAL A 577 3.16 7.91 -21.38
CA VAL A 577 2.03 7.52 -20.51
C VAL A 577 1.43 8.74 -19.83
N VAL A 578 2.28 9.63 -19.29
CA VAL A 578 1.81 10.89 -18.69
C VAL A 578 1.09 11.77 -19.72
N GLN A 579 1.61 11.84 -20.94
CA GLN A 579 1.00 12.60 -22.04
C GLN A 579 -0.36 12.02 -22.46
N GLU A 580 -0.47 10.70 -22.60
CA GLU A 580 -1.72 10.03 -22.98
C GLU A 580 -2.80 10.24 -21.92
N ILE A 581 -2.45 10.14 -20.63
CA ILE A 581 -3.37 10.41 -19.51
C ILE A 581 -3.81 11.88 -19.51
N ALA A 582 -2.88 12.82 -19.64
CA ALA A 582 -3.19 14.25 -19.67
C ALA A 582 -4.17 14.59 -20.79
N LYS A 583 -3.90 14.07 -21.99
CA LYS A 583 -4.77 14.26 -23.15
C LYS A 583 -6.15 13.64 -22.93
N ALA A 584 -6.21 12.41 -22.44
CA ALA A 584 -7.48 11.73 -22.17
C ALA A 584 -8.34 12.48 -21.15
N VAL A 585 -7.72 12.99 -20.07
CA VAL A 585 -8.42 13.81 -19.06
C VAL A 585 -8.92 15.11 -19.69
N TYR A 586 -8.07 15.85 -20.39
CA TYR A 586 -8.42 17.15 -20.96
C TYR A 586 -9.55 17.03 -22.00
N GLU A 587 -9.44 16.10 -22.95
CA GLU A 587 -10.46 15.87 -23.98
C GLU A 587 -11.81 15.45 -23.37
N THR A 588 -11.77 14.66 -22.29
CA THR A 588 -12.99 14.27 -21.56
C THR A 588 -13.66 15.46 -20.90
N LEU A 589 -12.89 16.40 -20.33
CA LEU A 589 -13.42 17.60 -19.68
C LEU A 589 -13.95 18.63 -20.67
N GLU A 590 -13.31 18.75 -21.85
CA GLU A 590 -13.73 19.65 -22.93
C GLU A 590 -15.01 19.17 -23.64
N SER A 591 -15.31 17.87 -23.59
CA SER A 591 -16.51 17.29 -24.19
C SER A 591 -17.80 17.85 -23.56
N GLU A 592 -18.68 18.42 -24.40
CA GLU A 592 -20.03 18.85 -24.01
C GLU A 592 -21.08 17.77 -24.29
N MET A 593 -22.10 17.66 -23.42
CA MET A 593 -23.26 16.79 -23.66
C MET A 593 -24.02 17.23 -24.92
N THR A 594 -24.17 16.31 -25.87
CA THR A 594 -24.89 16.55 -27.13
C THR A 594 -26.24 15.83 -27.23
N PHE A 595 -26.62 14.99 -26.26
CA PHE A 595 -27.84 14.19 -26.31
C PHE A 595 -29.04 14.92 -25.70
N THR A 596 -30.10 15.06 -26.49
CA THR A 596 -31.35 15.75 -26.08
C THR A 596 -32.21 14.92 -25.12
N ASP A 597 -32.01 13.61 -25.05
CA ASP A 597 -32.73 12.67 -24.19
C ASP A 597 -31.95 12.25 -22.94
N VAL A 598 -30.83 12.92 -22.66
CA VAL A 598 -30.02 12.76 -21.45
C VAL A 598 -29.86 14.14 -20.81
N PRO A 599 -30.77 14.55 -19.92
CA PRO A 599 -30.59 15.77 -19.13
C PRO A 599 -29.35 15.70 -18.22
N GLU A 600 -28.73 16.85 -17.90
CA GLU A 600 -27.54 16.92 -17.03
C GLU A 600 -27.81 16.35 -15.62
N ASP A 601 -29.04 16.45 -15.12
CA ASP A 601 -29.47 15.90 -13.83
C ASP A 601 -29.94 14.43 -13.89
N TYR A 602 -29.87 13.79 -15.06
CA TYR A 602 -30.20 12.39 -15.20
C TYR A 602 -29.13 11.53 -14.53
N TRP A 603 -29.57 10.56 -13.71
CA TRP A 603 -28.66 9.74 -12.89
C TRP A 603 -27.57 9.02 -13.69
N ALA A 604 -27.83 8.69 -14.96
CA ALA A 604 -26.87 8.00 -15.82
C ALA A 604 -26.05 8.93 -16.73
N ALA A 605 -26.35 10.24 -16.75
CA ALA A 605 -25.66 11.23 -17.58
C ALA A 605 -24.12 11.12 -17.51
N PRO A 606 -23.47 11.10 -16.33
CA PRO A 606 -22.02 11.03 -16.27
C PRO A 606 -21.43 9.72 -16.82
N TYR A 607 -22.16 8.61 -16.73
CA TYR A 607 -21.73 7.33 -17.30
C TYR A 607 -21.87 7.31 -18.83
N ILE A 608 -22.94 7.92 -19.35
CA ILE A 608 -23.22 8.00 -20.78
C ILE A 608 -22.19 8.91 -21.47
N GLU A 609 -21.97 10.10 -20.91
CA GLU A 609 -20.95 11.04 -21.40
C GLU A 609 -19.59 10.38 -21.47
N GLY A 610 -19.20 9.72 -20.39
CA GLY A 610 -17.97 8.97 -20.29
C GLY A 610 -17.79 7.91 -21.35
N ALA A 611 -18.79 7.06 -21.49
CA ALA A 611 -18.73 5.96 -22.44
C ALA A 611 -18.73 6.45 -23.89
N VAL A 612 -19.34 7.59 -24.18
CA VAL A 612 -19.31 8.20 -25.51
C VAL A 612 -17.98 8.88 -25.78
N ALA A 613 -17.46 9.66 -24.84
CA ALA A 613 -16.14 10.30 -24.95
C ALA A 613 -15.02 9.27 -25.14
N ALA A 614 -15.08 8.16 -24.38
CA ALA A 614 -14.15 7.03 -24.52
C ALA A 614 -14.45 6.14 -25.75
N SER A 615 -15.38 6.51 -26.63
CA SER A 615 -15.79 5.75 -27.83
C SER A 615 -16.21 4.30 -27.56
N LEU A 616 -16.67 4.01 -26.34
CA LEU A 616 -17.15 2.69 -25.93
C LEU A 616 -18.55 2.43 -26.48
N VAL A 617 -19.37 3.48 -26.54
CA VAL A 617 -20.75 3.45 -27.03
C VAL A 617 -21.02 4.59 -27.98
N ASN A 618 -21.99 4.37 -28.87
CA ASN A 618 -22.55 5.41 -29.72
C ASN A 618 -23.99 5.70 -29.30
N GLY A 619 -24.43 6.93 -29.58
CA GLY A 619 -25.84 7.28 -29.55
C GLY A 619 -26.64 6.45 -30.57
N SER A 620 -27.94 6.35 -30.34
CA SER A 620 -28.89 5.82 -31.33
C SER A 620 -29.06 6.74 -32.54
N SER A 621 -28.70 8.02 -32.38
CA SER A 621 -28.53 9.02 -33.43
C SER A 621 -27.44 10.02 -32.97
N GLU A 622 -27.15 11.04 -33.79
CA GLU A 622 -26.24 12.13 -33.41
C GLU A 622 -26.74 12.95 -32.21
N THR A 623 -28.04 12.91 -31.88
CA THR A 623 -28.67 13.74 -30.85
C THR A 623 -29.49 12.95 -29.82
N THR A 624 -29.50 11.62 -29.91
CA THR A 624 -30.30 10.74 -29.05
C THR A 624 -29.50 9.51 -28.60
N PHE A 625 -29.42 9.25 -27.30
CA PHE A 625 -28.73 8.08 -26.73
C PHE A 625 -29.63 6.85 -26.53
N ALA A 626 -30.91 7.06 -26.21
CA ALA A 626 -31.91 6.08 -25.80
C ALA A 626 -31.52 5.28 -24.54
N PRO A 627 -31.38 5.94 -23.36
CA PRO A 627 -30.82 5.32 -22.15
C PRO A 627 -31.65 4.16 -21.59
N GLU A 628 -32.98 4.27 -21.64
CA GLU A 628 -33.91 3.27 -21.09
C GLU A 628 -34.23 2.13 -22.07
N ARG A 629 -33.68 2.16 -23.29
CA ARG A 629 -33.90 1.09 -24.25
C ARG A 629 -33.25 -0.20 -23.75
N PRO A 630 -33.94 -1.36 -23.85
CA PRO A 630 -33.33 -2.67 -23.69
C PRO A 630 -32.02 -2.80 -24.44
N ILE A 631 -30.96 -3.21 -23.75
CA ILE A 631 -29.68 -3.50 -24.39
C ILE A 631 -29.70 -4.89 -25.03
N SER A 632 -29.15 -5.03 -26.25
CA SER A 632 -28.99 -6.35 -26.86
C SER A 632 -27.74 -7.08 -26.36
N ARG A 633 -27.71 -8.42 -26.49
CA ARG A 633 -26.51 -9.22 -26.18
C ARG A 633 -25.27 -8.75 -26.93
N ALA A 634 -25.39 -8.41 -28.22
CA ALA A 634 -24.26 -7.90 -29.00
C ALA A 634 -23.79 -6.54 -28.50
N GLU A 635 -24.71 -5.65 -28.10
CA GLU A 635 -24.35 -4.35 -27.51
C GLU A 635 -23.62 -4.53 -26.19
N ALA A 636 -24.15 -5.34 -25.25
CA ALA A 636 -23.51 -5.58 -23.96
C ALA A 636 -22.11 -6.21 -24.11
N ALA A 637 -21.98 -7.21 -25.00
CA ALA A 637 -20.68 -7.83 -25.31
C ALA A 637 -19.69 -6.81 -25.90
N SER A 638 -20.16 -5.94 -26.80
CA SER A 638 -19.32 -4.92 -27.42
C SER A 638 -18.85 -3.87 -26.43
N MET A 639 -19.74 -3.43 -25.53
CA MET A 639 -19.38 -2.50 -24.46
C MET A 639 -18.28 -3.08 -23.56
N LEU A 640 -18.44 -4.32 -23.10
CA LEU A 640 -17.42 -4.99 -22.27
C LEU A 640 -16.09 -5.18 -23.02
N ALA A 641 -16.14 -5.63 -24.28
CA ALA A 641 -14.94 -5.85 -25.07
C ALA A 641 -14.12 -4.57 -25.28
N ARG A 642 -14.80 -3.46 -25.62
CA ARG A 642 -14.15 -2.16 -25.81
C ARG A 642 -13.64 -1.58 -24.50
N SER A 643 -14.43 -1.70 -23.44
CA SER A 643 -14.09 -1.23 -22.09
C SER A 643 -12.82 -1.89 -21.56
N LEU A 644 -12.61 -3.16 -21.90
CA LEU A 644 -11.42 -3.94 -21.54
C LEU A 644 -10.32 -3.90 -22.61
N ARG A 645 -10.49 -3.10 -23.69
CA ARG A 645 -9.59 -3.05 -24.86
C ARG A 645 -9.20 -4.44 -25.38
N LEU A 646 -10.15 -5.38 -25.40
CA LEU A 646 -9.88 -6.76 -25.81
C LEU A 646 -9.41 -6.80 -27.26
N LYS A 647 -8.34 -7.56 -27.49
CA LYS A 647 -7.84 -7.79 -28.85
C LYS A 647 -8.74 -8.83 -29.54
N PRO A 648 -9.07 -8.62 -30.84
CA PRO A 648 -9.80 -9.61 -31.61
C PRO A 648 -9.10 -10.97 -31.57
N GLY A 649 -9.84 -12.03 -31.26
CA GLY A 649 -9.33 -13.40 -31.34
C GLY A 649 -8.94 -13.77 -32.77
N LEU A 650 -7.92 -14.61 -32.93
CA LEU A 650 -7.43 -15.08 -34.24
C LEU A 650 -8.44 -15.96 -35.01
N ALA A 651 -9.51 -16.42 -34.36
CA ALA A 651 -10.55 -17.26 -34.95
C ALA A 651 -11.93 -16.61 -34.79
N SER A 652 -12.75 -16.68 -35.84
CA SER A 652 -14.16 -16.30 -35.77
C SER A 652 -14.89 -17.16 -34.73
N PRO A 653 -15.81 -16.59 -33.95
CA PRO A 653 -16.58 -17.36 -32.99
C PRO A 653 -17.45 -18.39 -33.73
N PRO A 654 -17.82 -19.51 -33.11
CA PRO A 654 -18.52 -20.62 -33.77
C PRO A 654 -20.00 -20.32 -34.09
N PHE A 655 -20.40 -19.05 -34.10
CA PHE A 655 -21.79 -18.61 -34.21
C PHE A 655 -22.16 -18.23 -35.64
N HIS A 656 -23.15 -18.93 -36.22
CA HIS A 656 -23.56 -18.67 -37.62
C HIS A 656 -24.38 -17.38 -37.78
N ASP A 657 -24.95 -16.87 -36.69
CA ASP A 657 -25.72 -15.64 -36.62
C ASP A 657 -24.87 -14.40 -36.29
N ILE A 658 -23.54 -14.51 -36.36
CA ILE A 658 -22.57 -13.40 -36.29
C ILE A 658 -21.85 -13.26 -37.64
N PRO A 659 -22.44 -12.59 -38.63
CA PRO A 659 -21.76 -12.29 -39.88
C PRO A 659 -20.57 -11.35 -39.66
N ALA A 660 -19.46 -11.61 -40.37
CA ALA A 660 -18.19 -10.88 -40.17
C ALA A 660 -18.24 -9.39 -40.53
N ASP A 661 -19.23 -8.95 -41.31
CA ASP A 661 -19.43 -7.57 -41.74
C ASP A 661 -20.26 -6.73 -40.75
N ARG A 662 -20.69 -7.32 -39.63
CA ARG A 662 -21.46 -6.61 -38.60
C ARG A 662 -20.55 -5.79 -37.69
N TRP A 663 -21.05 -4.63 -37.29
CA TRP A 663 -20.33 -3.69 -36.42
C TRP A 663 -19.87 -4.30 -35.08
N TYR A 664 -20.60 -5.29 -34.57
CA TYR A 664 -20.31 -5.98 -33.31
C TYR A 664 -19.46 -7.26 -33.49
N ALA A 665 -19.18 -7.69 -34.73
CA ALA A 665 -18.63 -9.03 -34.97
C ALA A 665 -17.24 -9.22 -34.32
N ALA A 666 -16.36 -8.23 -34.47
CA ALA A 666 -15.02 -8.27 -33.88
C ALA A 666 -15.07 -8.23 -32.35
N ASP A 667 -15.94 -7.40 -31.78
CA ASP A 667 -16.07 -7.25 -30.34
C ASP A 667 -16.65 -8.50 -29.67
N VAL A 668 -17.69 -9.11 -30.29
CA VAL A 668 -18.26 -10.38 -29.84
C VAL A 668 -17.23 -11.51 -29.94
N ALA A 669 -16.42 -11.53 -31.01
CA ALA A 669 -15.35 -12.50 -31.16
C ALA A 669 -14.30 -12.38 -30.04
N ALA A 670 -13.90 -11.15 -29.70
CA ALA A 670 -12.97 -10.87 -28.61
C ALA A 670 -13.55 -11.30 -27.26
N ALA A 671 -14.78 -10.89 -26.95
CA ALA A 671 -15.46 -11.26 -25.70
C ALA A 671 -15.64 -12.79 -25.57
N TYR A 672 -15.92 -13.49 -26.67
CA TYR A 672 -16.02 -14.95 -26.69
C TYR A 672 -14.66 -15.62 -26.44
N ALA A 673 -13.61 -15.16 -27.12
CA ALA A 673 -12.25 -15.69 -26.95
C ALA A 673 -11.73 -15.50 -25.51
N SER A 674 -12.14 -14.41 -24.84
CA SER A 674 -11.83 -14.13 -23.44
C SER A 674 -12.72 -14.87 -22.44
N GLY A 675 -13.70 -15.66 -22.90
CA GLY A 675 -14.63 -16.40 -22.03
C GLY A 675 -15.69 -15.53 -21.33
N ILE A 676 -15.79 -14.24 -21.67
CA ILE A 676 -16.75 -13.29 -21.07
C ILE A 676 -18.17 -13.63 -21.52
N VAL A 677 -18.33 -14.01 -22.79
CA VAL A 677 -19.60 -14.44 -23.37
C VAL A 677 -19.53 -15.85 -23.93
N SER A 678 -20.65 -16.57 -23.82
CA SER A 678 -20.88 -17.88 -24.45
C SER A 678 -22.13 -17.82 -25.34
N GLY A 679 -22.30 -18.76 -26.26
CA GLY A 679 -23.51 -18.83 -27.10
C GLY A 679 -24.74 -19.26 -26.30
N ARG A 680 -25.94 -18.98 -26.84
CA ARG A 680 -27.20 -19.60 -26.40
C ARG A 680 -27.21 -21.11 -26.71
N SER A 681 -26.47 -21.50 -27.74
CA SER A 681 -26.12 -22.88 -28.07
C SER A 681 -24.69 -22.92 -28.63
N GLU A 682 -24.21 -24.11 -28.99
CA GLU A 682 -22.89 -24.28 -29.61
C GLU A 682 -22.68 -23.47 -30.90
N SER A 683 -23.77 -23.08 -31.59
CA SER A 683 -23.69 -22.39 -32.89
C SER A 683 -24.53 -21.12 -33.02
N VAL A 684 -25.20 -20.68 -31.95
CA VAL A 684 -26.08 -19.49 -31.95
C VAL A 684 -25.68 -18.56 -30.81
N PHE A 685 -25.43 -17.28 -31.13
CA PHE A 685 -25.17 -16.24 -30.13
C PHE A 685 -26.42 -15.46 -29.71
N ASP A 686 -27.35 -15.29 -30.65
CA ASP A 686 -28.56 -14.46 -30.58
C ASP A 686 -28.26 -12.98 -30.30
N PRO A 687 -27.66 -12.24 -31.26
CA PRO A 687 -27.08 -10.91 -31.03
C PRO A 687 -28.09 -9.81 -30.70
N TYR A 688 -29.35 -9.98 -31.08
CA TYR A 688 -30.39 -8.95 -30.93
C TYR A 688 -31.31 -9.22 -29.73
N SER A 689 -31.19 -10.36 -29.05
CA SER A 689 -32.02 -10.58 -27.87
C SER A 689 -31.63 -9.66 -26.72
N PRO A 690 -32.62 -9.19 -25.93
CA PRO A 690 -32.33 -8.45 -24.72
C PRO A 690 -31.57 -9.30 -23.71
N VAL A 691 -30.75 -8.65 -22.89
CA VAL A 691 -30.00 -9.27 -21.80
C VAL A 691 -30.78 -9.11 -20.49
N SER A 692 -30.97 -10.19 -19.73
CA SER A 692 -31.51 -10.07 -18.36
C SER A 692 -30.45 -9.58 -17.38
N ARG A 693 -30.87 -9.05 -16.23
CA ARG A 693 -29.95 -8.63 -15.16
C ARG A 693 -29.06 -9.77 -14.67
N ALA A 694 -29.58 -11.00 -14.57
CA ALA A 694 -28.80 -12.18 -14.21
C ALA A 694 -27.72 -12.52 -15.26
N GLU A 695 -28.06 -12.41 -16.55
CA GLU A 695 -27.11 -12.62 -17.64
C GLU A 695 -26.02 -11.56 -17.67
N LEU A 696 -26.41 -10.30 -17.45
CA LEU A 696 -25.48 -9.19 -17.42
C LEU A 696 -24.49 -9.31 -16.25
N ALA A 697 -24.98 -9.65 -15.06
CA ALA A 697 -24.13 -9.93 -13.90
C ALA A 697 -23.15 -11.08 -14.18
N ALA A 698 -23.61 -12.17 -14.80
CA ALA A 698 -22.73 -13.28 -15.18
C ALA A 698 -21.65 -12.87 -16.19
N MET A 699 -22.00 -12.06 -17.20
CA MET A 699 -21.03 -11.52 -18.15
C MET A 699 -19.99 -10.64 -17.45
N MET A 700 -20.40 -9.79 -16.51
CA MET A 700 -19.51 -8.90 -15.78
C MET A 700 -18.61 -9.62 -14.79
N THR A 701 -19.12 -10.64 -14.09
CA THR A 701 -18.27 -11.47 -13.22
C THR A 701 -17.21 -12.20 -14.02
N ARG A 702 -17.54 -12.74 -15.21
CA ARG A 702 -16.51 -13.33 -16.09
C ARG A 702 -15.54 -12.30 -16.64
N ALA A 703 -16.01 -11.09 -16.94
CA ALA A 703 -15.14 -9.98 -17.31
C ALA A 703 -14.17 -9.61 -16.18
N TYR A 704 -14.65 -9.57 -14.93
CA TYR A 704 -13.80 -9.40 -13.75
C TYR A 704 -12.77 -10.53 -13.64
N GLU A 705 -13.22 -11.78 -13.70
CA GLU A 705 -12.36 -12.96 -13.54
C GLU A 705 -11.36 -13.12 -14.70
N TYR A 706 -11.68 -12.63 -15.89
CA TYR A 706 -10.74 -12.55 -17.00
C TYR A 706 -9.56 -11.61 -16.68
N VAL A 707 -9.84 -10.48 -16.03
CA VAL A 707 -8.82 -9.48 -15.67
C VAL A 707 -8.03 -9.90 -14.43
N TYR A 708 -8.74 -10.32 -13.37
CA TYR A 708 -8.17 -10.48 -12.03
C TYR A 708 -7.98 -11.94 -11.60
N GLY A 709 -8.43 -12.89 -12.43
CA GLY A 709 -8.47 -14.31 -12.07
C GLY A 709 -9.72 -14.70 -11.28
N PRO A 710 -9.92 -16.01 -11.03
CA PRO A 710 -11.11 -16.52 -10.36
C PRO A 710 -11.17 -16.06 -8.90
N LEU A 711 -12.35 -15.62 -8.46
CA LEU A 711 -12.60 -15.24 -7.06
C LEU A 711 -12.84 -16.50 -6.20
N PRO A 712 -12.02 -16.75 -5.15
CA PRO A 712 -12.23 -17.86 -4.24
C PRO A 712 -13.15 -17.45 -3.07
N GLY A 713 -14.24 -18.19 -2.89
CA GLY A 713 -15.17 -18.01 -1.76
C GLY A 713 -16.14 -16.85 -1.94
N TYR A 714 -17.35 -17.04 -1.43
CA TYR A 714 -18.43 -16.05 -1.39
C TYR A 714 -19.28 -16.36 -0.16
N ASP A 715 -19.90 -15.35 0.43
CA ASP A 715 -20.95 -15.58 1.44
C ASP A 715 -22.13 -16.25 0.74
N ASP A 716 -22.63 -17.38 1.27
CA ASP A 716 -23.75 -18.12 0.65
C ASP A 716 -25.10 -17.35 0.67
N GLY A 717 -25.14 -16.16 1.30
CA GLY A 717 -26.34 -15.37 1.52
C GLY A 717 -26.48 -14.17 0.59
N LEU A 718 -27.45 -14.21 -0.34
CA LEU A 718 -28.00 -13.01 -0.95
C LEU A 718 -29.08 -12.42 -0.06
N SER A 719 -28.96 -11.14 0.31
CA SER A 719 -29.91 -10.44 1.18
C SER A 719 -31.13 -9.86 0.43
N PHE A 720 -31.35 -10.26 -0.82
CA PHE A 720 -32.47 -9.75 -1.64
C PHE A 720 -33.79 -10.46 -1.31
N GLN A 721 -34.89 -9.72 -1.34
CA GLN A 721 -36.23 -10.26 -1.08
C GLN A 721 -36.64 -11.33 -2.11
N ASP A 722 -36.15 -11.21 -3.35
CA ASP A 722 -36.39 -12.11 -4.47
C ASP A 722 -35.20 -13.06 -4.72
N ALA A 723 -34.32 -13.27 -3.73
CA ALA A 723 -33.17 -14.16 -3.87
C ALA A 723 -33.54 -15.61 -4.24
N SER A 724 -34.77 -16.04 -3.98
CA SER A 724 -35.30 -17.35 -4.41
C SER A 724 -35.63 -17.43 -5.91
N GLU A 725 -35.80 -16.29 -6.59
CA GLU A 725 -36.07 -16.22 -8.03
C GLU A 725 -34.78 -16.27 -8.85
N ILE A 726 -33.62 -16.14 -8.21
CA ILE A 726 -32.31 -16.16 -8.88
C ILE A 726 -31.97 -17.58 -9.37
N PRO A 727 -31.77 -17.78 -10.69
CA PRO A 727 -31.43 -19.08 -11.25
C PRO A 727 -30.08 -19.61 -10.73
N ASP A 728 -30.02 -20.91 -10.45
CA ASP A 728 -28.83 -21.58 -9.91
C ASP A 728 -27.56 -21.32 -10.74
N TRP A 729 -27.67 -21.29 -12.07
CA TRP A 729 -26.54 -21.05 -12.98
C TRP A 729 -25.93 -19.65 -12.85
N SER A 730 -26.70 -18.67 -12.37
CA SER A 730 -26.29 -17.27 -12.22
C SER A 730 -25.98 -16.88 -10.78
N ARG A 731 -26.39 -17.71 -9.81
CA ARG A 731 -26.33 -17.42 -8.37
C ARG A 731 -24.92 -17.09 -7.92
N GLU A 732 -23.95 -17.92 -8.27
CA GLU A 732 -22.54 -17.68 -7.93
C GLU A 732 -22.02 -16.37 -8.52
N SER A 733 -22.33 -16.10 -9.79
CA SER A 733 -21.87 -14.88 -10.44
C SER A 733 -22.48 -13.63 -9.80
N ILE A 734 -23.76 -13.68 -9.43
CA ILE A 734 -24.46 -12.58 -8.75
C ILE A 734 -23.90 -12.37 -7.35
N LEU A 735 -23.63 -13.45 -6.60
CA LEU A 735 -22.99 -13.39 -5.29
C LEU A 735 -21.65 -12.65 -5.36
N LYS A 736 -20.78 -13.08 -6.28
CA LYS A 736 -19.49 -12.41 -6.54
C LYS A 736 -19.67 -10.95 -6.93
N ALA A 737 -20.64 -10.65 -7.80
CA ALA A 737 -20.91 -9.31 -8.28
C ALA A 737 -21.41 -8.34 -7.20
N VAL A 738 -22.21 -8.85 -6.26
CA VAL A 738 -22.70 -8.12 -5.07
C VAL A 738 -21.58 -7.94 -4.06
N GLN A 739 -20.79 -8.99 -3.80
CA GLN A 739 -19.64 -8.93 -2.89
C GLN A 739 -18.59 -7.92 -3.36
N LEU A 740 -18.38 -7.82 -4.67
CA LEU A 740 -17.50 -6.82 -5.27
C LEU A 740 -18.16 -5.45 -5.44
N ASP A 741 -19.46 -5.30 -5.11
CA ASP A 741 -20.22 -4.06 -5.19
C ASP A 741 -20.16 -3.40 -6.59
N PHE A 742 -20.15 -4.22 -7.65
CA PHE A 742 -20.42 -3.72 -9.01
C PHE A 742 -21.84 -4.03 -9.49
N VAL A 743 -22.62 -4.81 -8.72
CA VAL A 743 -24.06 -5.01 -8.91
C VAL A 743 -24.80 -4.89 -7.59
N ASN A 744 -25.81 -4.00 -7.54
CA ASN A 744 -26.66 -3.79 -6.37
C ASN A 744 -28.14 -4.08 -6.69
N GLY A 745 -28.91 -4.33 -5.64
CA GLY A 745 -30.37 -4.41 -5.71
C GLY A 745 -31.00 -3.05 -5.96
N TYR A 746 -32.30 -3.07 -6.24
CA TYR A 746 -33.15 -1.88 -6.28
C TYR A 746 -33.43 -1.38 -4.86
N SER A 747 -33.96 -0.15 -4.75
CA SER A 747 -34.28 0.49 -3.47
C SER A 747 -35.35 -0.23 -2.64
N ASP A 748 -36.00 -1.24 -3.21
CA ASP A 748 -36.97 -2.13 -2.56
C ASP A 748 -36.37 -3.48 -2.13
N ASP A 749 -35.03 -3.57 -2.09
CA ASP A 749 -34.24 -4.76 -1.73
C ASP A 749 -34.45 -5.96 -2.67
N THR A 750 -34.83 -5.72 -3.93
CA THR A 750 -34.96 -6.76 -4.97
C THR A 750 -33.77 -6.75 -5.95
N PHE A 751 -33.41 -7.92 -6.50
CA PHE A 751 -32.41 -8.05 -7.57
C PHE A 751 -33.02 -8.02 -8.97
N ARG A 752 -34.22 -8.59 -9.14
CA ARG A 752 -34.99 -8.75 -10.36
C ARG A 752 -34.23 -9.51 -11.47
N PRO A 753 -33.92 -10.81 -11.28
CA PRO A 753 -33.00 -11.56 -12.15
C PRO A 753 -33.44 -11.64 -13.62
N ASP A 754 -34.75 -11.72 -13.87
CA ASP A 754 -35.32 -11.84 -15.21
C ASP A 754 -35.66 -10.49 -15.86
N SER A 755 -35.50 -9.37 -15.12
CA SER A 755 -35.73 -8.05 -15.71
C SER A 755 -34.68 -7.75 -16.77
N VAL A 756 -35.13 -7.17 -17.88
CA VAL A 756 -34.27 -6.78 -18.99
C VAL A 756 -33.46 -5.53 -18.61
N ALA A 757 -32.14 -5.59 -18.78
CA ALA A 757 -31.26 -4.47 -18.48
C ALA A 757 -31.37 -3.35 -19.53
N SER A 758 -31.32 -2.10 -19.06
CA SER A 758 -31.25 -0.93 -19.95
C SER A 758 -29.80 -0.61 -20.36
N ARG A 759 -29.64 0.24 -21.39
CA ARG A 759 -28.31 0.75 -21.80
C ARG A 759 -27.65 1.54 -20.69
N ALA A 760 -28.40 2.42 -20.02
CA ALA A 760 -27.91 3.21 -18.90
C ALA A 760 -27.45 2.34 -17.72
N GLU A 761 -28.26 1.35 -17.35
CA GLU A 761 -27.95 0.40 -16.28
C GLU A 761 -26.69 -0.41 -16.58
N THR A 762 -26.57 -0.88 -17.82
CA THR A 762 -25.39 -1.62 -18.27
C THR A 762 -24.12 -0.80 -18.16
N LEU A 763 -24.16 0.47 -18.62
CA LEU A 763 -23.01 1.37 -18.50
C LEU A 763 -22.60 1.61 -17.05
N LYS A 764 -23.56 1.85 -16.16
CA LYS A 764 -23.28 2.01 -14.74
C LYS A 764 -22.58 0.79 -14.15
N MET A 765 -23.08 -0.41 -14.44
CA MET A 765 -22.48 -1.63 -13.94
C MET A 765 -21.07 -1.87 -14.54
N ILE A 766 -20.83 -1.53 -15.82
CA ILE A 766 -19.49 -1.60 -16.43
C ILE A 766 -18.52 -0.62 -15.76
N VAL A 767 -18.93 0.62 -15.51
CA VAL A 767 -18.09 1.62 -14.83
C VAL A 767 -17.73 1.15 -13.43
N ARG A 768 -18.70 0.63 -12.68
CA ARG A 768 -18.46 0.08 -11.34
C ARG A 768 -17.59 -1.16 -11.36
N LEU A 769 -17.66 -1.98 -12.40
CA LEU A 769 -16.75 -3.11 -12.59
C LEU A 769 -15.31 -2.62 -12.80
N LEU A 770 -15.12 -1.59 -13.64
CA LEU A 770 -13.80 -1.06 -13.97
C LEU A 770 -13.12 -0.30 -12.83
N SER A 771 -13.89 0.15 -11.83
CA SER A 771 -13.37 0.81 -10.63
C SER A 771 -12.91 -0.16 -9.54
N LYS A 772 -13.14 -1.46 -9.71
CA LYS A 772 -12.59 -2.50 -8.83
C LYS A 772 -11.24 -2.91 -9.38
#